data_AF-A0A2S7Y8S1-F1
#
_entry.id   AF-A0A2S7Y8S1-F1
#
_cell.length_a   1.000
_cell.length_b   1.000
_cell.length_c   1.000
_cell.angle_alpha   90.00
_cell.angle_beta   90.00
_cell.angle_gamma   90.00
#
_symmetry.space_group_name_H-M   'P 1'
#
loop_
_entity.id
_entity.type
_entity.pdbx_description
1 polymer ?
#
loop_
_entity_poly.entity_id
_entity_poly.type
_entity_poly.pdbx_seq_one_letter_code
_entity_poly.pdbx_strand_id
1 'polypeptide(L)'
;MVASFLRAGFAVNRFDMKAAAISKFTSFGPKLRVVVSAADFLKNSAVVILMAQNAAQADNILFGSGNGADALSDHTVVILSSTIPPSFVRILESKLQSLGRGTSLLDAPSRAVLLAMYGWASHKTCTPVQGGYRRGFVYTLRRRLKRWLSQHPWHCTLGLRFEILIQTDAWRAGSWKTGLRFAFYPSMASAAHKLHLNGAAQGWDKEADAGLVRLWELIGISVSSGSANTRPDIIQSAEKSLVRLPAAETLETLPKKYPDDVFSSIQRAVVGGQVPTLVILDDDPTGTQTCHDINVLAVWDTDSLAREFSCNPAGFFILTNSRALPSADARHLIAEICANVKAAAAKADKLFEIVLRGDSTLRGHLPEEPEAVEESLGQFDGWVLAPFFAQGGRLTIDDAHYLKEGDVLVPVSQTPFAQDASFGYKNSNLRQYIVEKCGSRFDQESFLSISLDNIRRGGPMAVAKRLLSAPSSPNLVVIVNAVVDADMHVFVAGLLQAQQHGRRYLFKTGAAFVSSRLAISPIPPLTLEDLGIDKSAASQSGGLVLAGSHVPKTTAQLERLRERRGNQLHVVELPVTQLVSSAGKEAAEVLVSAAAREASETLAAGQDVLVLTSRELVKGTDALSSLGIASKVAQALVALTGGITTRPRYIIAKGGITSSDAATKALGMRRARVLGQAAPGVPLWMCHEETSRHRAVPYVVFPGNVGSDDTLADIVESWAAY
;
A
#
# COMPACT_ATOMS: atom_id res chain seq x y z
N MET A 1 -16.07 -24.43 1.41
CA MET A 1 -16.46 -24.66 2.82
C MET A 1 -17.49 -25.78 2.96
N VAL A 2 -18.72 -25.64 2.46
CA VAL A 2 -19.78 -26.69 2.49
C VAL A 2 -19.30 -28.08 2.08
N ALA A 3 -18.59 -28.20 0.96
CA ALA A 3 -18.02 -29.48 0.50
C ALA A 3 -17.07 -30.13 1.52
N SER A 4 -16.30 -29.34 2.27
CA SER A 4 -15.39 -29.86 3.30
C SER A 4 -16.14 -30.35 4.53
N PHE A 5 -17.22 -29.68 4.93
CA PHE A 5 -18.11 -30.16 6.00
C PHE A 5 -18.78 -31.49 5.63
N LEU A 6 -19.30 -31.60 4.40
CA LEU A 6 -19.90 -32.85 3.93
C LEU A 6 -18.87 -34.00 3.87
N ARG A 7 -17.65 -33.74 3.39
CA ARG A 7 -16.55 -34.73 3.40
C ARG A 7 -16.15 -35.17 4.80
N ALA A 8 -16.24 -34.27 5.78
CA ALA A 8 -15.98 -34.58 7.19
C ALA A 8 -17.18 -35.26 7.90
N GLY A 9 -18.26 -35.54 7.17
CA GLY A 9 -19.39 -36.36 7.62
C GLY A 9 -20.55 -35.59 8.27
N PHE A 10 -20.47 -34.27 8.35
CA PHE A 10 -21.51 -33.40 8.92
C PHE A 10 -22.74 -33.34 8.00
N ALA A 11 -23.94 -33.24 8.59
CA ALA A 11 -25.07 -32.72 7.84
C ALA A 11 -24.79 -31.24 7.55
N VAL A 12 -25.16 -30.72 6.36
CA VAL A 12 -25.11 -29.28 6.04
C VAL A 12 -26.51 -28.65 5.71
N ASN A 13 -26.99 -27.62 6.41
CA ASN A 13 -28.06 -26.72 6.02
C ASN A 13 -27.41 -25.56 5.28
N ARG A 14 -28.05 -25.09 4.22
CA ARG A 14 -27.58 -23.90 3.52
C ARG A 14 -28.74 -23.02 3.11
N PHE A 15 -28.56 -21.72 3.34
CA PHE A 15 -29.35 -20.66 2.75
C PHE A 15 -28.41 -19.78 1.90
N ASP A 16 -28.89 -19.29 0.77
CA ASP A 16 -28.18 -18.35 -0.09
C ASP A 16 -29.20 -17.40 -0.72
N MET A 17 -28.92 -16.10 -0.74
CA MET A 17 -29.88 -15.12 -1.30
C MET A 17 -29.99 -15.21 -2.83
N LYS A 18 -29.02 -15.84 -3.51
CA LYS A 18 -29.06 -16.05 -4.97
C LYS A 18 -29.54 -17.47 -5.29
N ALA A 19 -30.73 -17.59 -5.87
CA ALA A 19 -31.30 -18.88 -6.29
C ALA A 19 -30.37 -19.70 -7.22
N ALA A 20 -29.61 -19.04 -8.10
CA ALA A 20 -28.64 -19.69 -8.99
C ALA A 20 -27.40 -20.27 -8.25
N ALA A 21 -27.11 -19.82 -7.02
CA ALA A 21 -26.05 -20.38 -6.20
C ALA A 21 -26.49 -21.67 -5.49
N ILE A 22 -27.80 -21.85 -5.29
CA ILE A 22 -28.41 -23.04 -4.67
C ILE A 22 -28.38 -24.24 -5.62
N SER A 23 -28.68 -24.03 -6.91
CA SER A 23 -28.74 -25.10 -7.92
C SER A 23 -27.41 -25.83 -8.16
N LYS A 24 -26.27 -25.21 -7.83
CA LYS A 24 -24.94 -25.82 -7.93
C LYS A 24 -24.67 -26.91 -6.88
N PHE A 25 -25.52 -27.06 -5.86
CA PHE A 25 -25.25 -27.93 -4.72
C PHE A 25 -26.28 -29.04 -4.50
N THR A 26 -27.31 -29.15 -5.34
CA THR A 26 -28.29 -30.25 -5.29
C THR A 26 -27.67 -31.64 -5.52
N SER A 27 -26.45 -31.72 -6.05
CA SER A 27 -25.69 -32.96 -6.27
C SER A 27 -24.84 -33.44 -5.08
N PHE A 28 -24.80 -32.71 -3.96
CA PHE A 28 -23.87 -32.97 -2.84
C PHE A 28 -24.34 -34.01 -1.81
N GLY A 29 -25.38 -34.78 -2.13
CA GLY A 29 -25.82 -35.95 -1.35
C GLY A 29 -26.82 -35.64 -0.22
N PRO A 30 -27.38 -36.68 0.44
CA PRO A 30 -28.55 -36.58 1.33
C PRO A 30 -28.29 -35.84 2.64
N LYS A 31 -27.03 -35.53 2.94
CA LYS A 31 -26.62 -34.79 4.13
C LYS A 31 -26.68 -33.27 3.94
N LEU A 32 -26.89 -32.76 2.72
CA LEU A 32 -27.10 -31.32 2.47
C LEU A 32 -28.60 -31.01 2.36
N ARG A 33 -29.13 -30.20 3.28
CA ARG A 33 -30.48 -29.63 3.22
C ARG A 33 -30.39 -28.16 2.79
N VAL A 34 -31.01 -27.82 1.67
CA VAL A 34 -31.15 -26.42 1.26
C VAL A 34 -32.40 -25.84 1.90
N VAL A 35 -32.30 -24.66 2.49
CA VAL A 35 -33.39 -23.93 3.12
C VAL A 35 -33.69 -22.67 2.29
N VAL A 36 -34.96 -22.33 2.15
CA VAL A 36 -35.44 -21.27 1.25
C VAL A 36 -35.64 -19.91 1.93
N SER A 37 -35.55 -19.84 3.26
CA SER A 37 -35.66 -18.60 4.03
C SER A 37 -34.55 -18.49 5.09
N ALA A 38 -34.12 -17.27 5.41
CA ALA A 38 -33.12 -17.00 6.44
C ALA A 38 -33.66 -17.38 7.84
N ALA A 39 -34.92 -17.09 8.13
CA ALA A 39 -35.56 -17.43 9.40
C ALA A 39 -35.61 -18.95 9.66
N ASP A 40 -35.99 -19.74 8.65
CA ASP A 40 -36.00 -21.21 8.78
C ASP A 40 -34.59 -21.80 8.91
N PHE A 41 -33.59 -21.13 8.31
CA PHE A 41 -32.19 -21.52 8.44
C PHE A 41 -31.66 -21.25 9.85
N LEU A 42 -32.03 -20.12 10.44
CA LEU A 42 -31.54 -19.67 11.75
C LEU A 42 -32.27 -20.31 12.93
N LYS A 43 -33.49 -20.80 12.71
CA LYS A 43 -34.29 -21.52 13.73
C LYS A 43 -33.59 -22.79 14.20
N ASN A 44 -33.49 -22.97 15.52
CA ASN A 44 -32.79 -24.08 16.19
C ASN A 44 -31.28 -24.08 15.98
N SER A 45 -30.66 -22.93 15.70
CA SER A 45 -29.21 -22.79 15.53
C SER A 45 -28.44 -22.70 16.85
N ALA A 46 -27.50 -23.61 17.11
CA ALA A 46 -26.50 -23.41 18.16
C ALA A 46 -25.34 -22.52 17.70
N VAL A 47 -24.92 -22.64 16.42
CA VAL A 47 -23.81 -21.87 15.82
C VAL A 47 -24.15 -21.46 14.39
N VAL A 48 -24.07 -20.18 14.08
CA VAL A 48 -24.38 -19.62 12.75
C VAL A 48 -23.11 -19.08 12.13
N ILE A 49 -22.71 -19.57 10.95
CA ILE A 49 -21.61 -18.96 10.19
C ILE A 49 -22.21 -17.98 9.17
N LEU A 50 -22.00 -16.69 9.42
CA LEU A 50 -22.50 -15.61 8.57
C LEU A 50 -21.42 -15.17 7.57
N MET A 51 -21.65 -15.51 6.30
CA MET A 51 -20.82 -15.06 5.19
C MET A 51 -21.62 -14.11 4.31
N ALA A 52 -21.32 -12.83 4.42
CA ALA A 52 -21.91 -11.74 3.65
C ALA A 52 -20.82 -10.99 2.87
N GLN A 53 -21.19 -10.44 1.73
CA GLN A 53 -20.33 -9.64 0.87
C GLN A 53 -20.00 -8.27 1.49
N ASN A 54 -20.91 -7.73 2.32
CA ASN A 54 -20.73 -6.45 3.01
C ASN A 54 -21.62 -6.36 4.25
N ALA A 55 -21.41 -5.28 5.03
CA ALA A 55 -22.16 -4.98 6.24
C ALA A 55 -23.68 -4.89 6.01
N ALA A 56 -24.11 -4.20 4.94
CA ALA A 56 -25.54 -4.06 4.63
C ALA A 56 -26.22 -5.41 4.37
N GLN A 57 -25.51 -6.34 3.72
CA GLN A 57 -26.02 -7.69 3.50
C GLN A 57 -26.08 -8.51 4.79
N ALA A 58 -25.07 -8.42 5.67
CA ALA A 58 -25.09 -9.06 6.98
C ALA A 58 -26.25 -8.54 7.84
N ASP A 59 -26.44 -7.22 7.85
CA ASP A 59 -27.55 -6.57 8.56
C ASP A 59 -28.90 -6.98 7.95
N ASN A 60 -29.02 -7.03 6.62
CA ASN A 60 -30.28 -7.41 5.98
C ASN A 60 -30.68 -8.88 6.23
N ILE A 61 -29.71 -9.79 6.33
CA ILE A 61 -29.95 -11.21 6.65
C ILE A 61 -30.48 -11.36 8.09
N LEU A 62 -29.88 -10.65 9.04
CA LEU A 62 -30.23 -10.78 10.46
C LEU A 62 -31.40 -9.87 10.86
N PHE A 63 -31.42 -8.61 10.47
CA PHE A 63 -32.34 -7.59 10.98
C PHE A 63 -33.20 -6.90 9.91
N GLY A 64 -32.87 -7.06 8.62
CA GLY A 64 -33.64 -6.47 7.52
C GLY A 64 -34.77 -7.37 7.00
N SER A 65 -34.93 -7.45 5.69
CA SER A 65 -36.05 -8.16 5.06
C SER A 65 -36.12 -9.66 5.38
N GLY A 66 -35.01 -10.26 5.84
CA GLY A 66 -34.96 -11.67 6.26
C GLY A 66 -35.44 -11.93 7.68
N ASN A 67 -35.49 -10.88 8.53
CA ASN A 67 -35.79 -10.92 9.97
C ASN A 67 -35.22 -12.13 10.72
N GLY A 68 -34.00 -12.54 10.35
CA GLY A 68 -33.40 -13.79 10.80
C GLY A 68 -33.07 -13.83 12.29
N ALA A 69 -32.79 -12.67 12.88
CA ALA A 69 -32.43 -12.51 14.29
C ALA A 69 -33.55 -12.95 15.23
N ASP A 70 -34.82 -12.70 14.86
CA ASP A 70 -35.98 -13.12 15.65
C ASP A 70 -36.15 -14.64 15.69
N ALA A 71 -35.58 -15.36 14.72
CA ALA A 71 -35.59 -16.81 14.66
C ALA A 71 -34.39 -17.47 15.38
N LEU A 72 -33.41 -16.69 15.86
CA LEU A 72 -32.26 -17.22 16.60
C LEU A 72 -32.69 -17.88 17.91
N SER A 73 -32.12 -19.04 18.20
CA SER A 73 -32.28 -19.70 19.49
C SER A 73 -31.52 -18.98 20.60
N ASP A 74 -31.94 -19.17 21.84
CA ASP A 74 -31.20 -18.65 22.99
C ASP A 74 -29.78 -19.22 23.01
N HIS A 75 -28.82 -18.36 23.36
CA HIS A 75 -27.39 -18.65 23.44
C HIS A 75 -26.71 -19.03 22.11
N THR A 76 -27.29 -18.64 20.97
CA THR A 76 -26.66 -18.86 19.65
C THR A 76 -25.32 -18.11 19.54
N VAL A 77 -24.29 -18.79 19.01
CA VAL A 77 -23.03 -18.15 18.62
C VAL A 77 -23.06 -17.81 17.13
N VAL A 78 -23.00 -16.53 16.80
CA VAL A 78 -22.86 -16.05 15.42
C VAL A 78 -21.38 -15.85 15.12
N ILE A 79 -20.85 -16.63 14.18
CA ILE A 79 -19.49 -16.48 13.66
C ILE A 79 -19.57 -15.66 12.39
N LEU A 80 -19.12 -14.41 12.46
CA LEU A 80 -19.01 -13.54 11.32
C LEU A 80 -17.75 -13.86 10.53
N SER A 81 -17.91 -14.30 9.29
CA SER A 81 -16.80 -14.67 8.41
C SER A 81 -16.83 -13.84 7.12
N SER A 82 -16.90 -12.52 7.31
CA SER A 82 -17.07 -11.50 6.27
C SER A 82 -16.08 -10.37 6.51
N THR A 83 -15.40 -9.88 5.48
CA THR A 83 -14.51 -8.71 5.59
C THR A 83 -15.36 -7.44 5.65
N ILE A 84 -15.70 -6.99 6.87
CA ILE A 84 -16.55 -5.81 7.10
C ILE A 84 -15.97 -4.89 8.18
N PRO A 85 -16.35 -3.60 8.24
CA PRO A 85 -15.74 -2.64 9.16
C PRO A 85 -15.89 -3.03 10.64
N PRO A 86 -14.87 -2.84 11.50
CA PRO A 86 -14.96 -3.13 12.93
C PRO A 86 -16.05 -2.33 13.66
N SER A 87 -16.37 -1.13 13.18
CA SER A 87 -17.49 -0.33 13.68
C SER A 87 -18.82 -1.05 13.50
N PHE A 88 -19.02 -1.70 12.35
CA PHE A 88 -20.21 -2.49 12.09
C PHE A 88 -20.26 -3.76 12.95
N VAL A 89 -19.13 -4.43 13.20
CA VAL A 89 -19.08 -5.61 14.09
C VAL A 89 -19.59 -5.26 15.50
N ARG A 90 -19.20 -4.09 16.03
CA ARG A 90 -19.70 -3.60 17.34
C ARG A 90 -21.19 -3.27 17.31
N ILE A 91 -21.67 -2.65 16.24
CA ILE A 91 -23.11 -2.36 16.05
C ILE A 91 -23.89 -3.68 15.99
N LEU A 92 -23.37 -4.66 15.25
CA LEU A 92 -23.98 -5.97 15.08
C LEU A 92 -24.03 -6.74 16.40
N GLU A 93 -22.94 -6.74 17.16
CA GLU A 93 -22.86 -7.32 18.50
C GLU A 93 -23.89 -6.67 19.43
N SER A 94 -23.96 -5.32 19.44
CA SER A 94 -24.94 -4.58 20.24
C SER A 94 -26.38 -4.93 19.86
N LYS A 95 -26.69 -5.03 18.56
CA LYS A 95 -28.00 -5.45 18.07
C LYS A 95 -28.34 -6.88 18.49
N LEU A 96 -27.40 -7.82 18.39
CA LEU A 96 -27.59 -9.21 18.81
C LEU A 96 -27.81 -9.31 20.33
N GLN A 97 -27.03 -8.58 21.13
CA GLN A 97 -27.18 -8.53 22.59
C GLN A 97 -28.54 -7.93 23.00
N SER A 98 -29.03 -6.93 22.27
CA SER A 98 -30.32 -6.29 22.53
C SER A 98 -31.53 -7.23 22.43
N LEU A 99 -31.38 -8.39 21.77
CA LEU A 99 -32.42 -9.42 21.70
C LEU A 99 -32.70 -10.07 23.07
N GLY A 100 -31.78 -9.92 24.04
CA GLY A 100 -31.95 -10.50 25.39
C GLY A 100 -31.85 -12.03 25.46
N ARG A 101 -31.39 -12.67 24.37
CA ARG A 101 -31.34 -14.14 24.21
C ARG A 101 -29.97 -14.74 24.54
N GLY A 102 -29.03 -13.94 25.04
CA GLY A 102 -27.67 -14.40 25.37
C GLY A 102 -26.83 -14.83 24.15
N THR A 103 -27.14 -14.30 22.98
CA THR A 103 -26.40 -14.53 21.73
C THR A 103 -25.00 -13.89 21.78
N SER A 104 -24.00 -14.57 21.22
CA SER A 104 -22.60 -14.11 21.19
C SER A 104 -22.11 -13.95 19.76
N LEU A 105 -21.33 -12.91 19.48
CA LEU A 105 -20.71 -12.68 18.18
C LEU A 105 -19.22 -13.02 18.24
N LEU A 106 -18.75 -13.84 17.30
CA LEU A 106 -17.34 -14.14 17.09
C LEU A 106 -16.94 -13.63 15.71
N ASP A 107 -16.02 -12.67 15.66
CA ASP A 107 -15.41 -12.22 14.41
C ASP A 107 -14.25 -13.16 14.04
N ALA A 108 -14.40 -13.90 12.93
CA ALA A 108 -13.42 -14.90 12.51
C ALA A 108 -13.30 -14.98 10.98
N PRO A 109 -12.14 -14.64 10.39
CA PRO A 109 -11.94 -14.72 8.95
C PRO A 109 -12.03 -16.17 8.45
N SER A 110 -12.51 -16.34 7.22
CA SER A 110 -12.86 -17.65 6.64
C SER A 110 -11.72 -18.67 6.65
N ARG A 111 -10.46 -18.21 6.53
CA ARG A 111 -9.26 -19.04 6.58
C ARG A 111 -8.96 -19.56 7.99
N ALA A 112 -9.22 -18.77 9.04
CA ALA A 112 -9.01 -19.17 10.43
C ALA A 112 -10.02 -20.25 10.88
N VAL A 113 -11.28 -20.13 10.42
CA VAL A 113 -12.32 -21.15 10.64
C VAL A 113 -11.91 -22.49 9.99
N LEU A 114 -11.38 -22.45 8.75
CA LEU A 114 -10.89 -23.62 8.04
C LEU A 114 -9.68 -24.29 8.73
N LEU A 115 -8.70 -23.51 9.20
CA LEU A 115 -7.49 -24.01 9.86
C LEU A 115 -7.76 -24.65 11.24
N ALA A 116 -8.58 -24.01 12.06
CA ALA A 116 -9.00 -24.57 13.35
C ALA A 116 -9.70 -25.93 13.19
N MET A 117 -10.45 -26.10 12.10
CA MET A 117 -11.15 -27.34 11.78
C MET A 117 -10.23 -28.46 11.27
N TYR A 118 -9.24 -28.14 10.43
CA TYR A 118 -8.25 -29.13 9.99
C TYR A 118 -7.49 -29.70 11.19
N GLY A 119 -7.07 -28.86 12.14
CA GLY A 119 -6.41 -29.30 13.37
C GLY A 119 -7.27 -30.23 14.24
N TRP A 120 -8.58 -29.99 14.31
CA TRP A 120 -9.52 -30.83 15.06
C TRP A 120 -9.82 -32.17 14.37
N ALA A 121 -9.94 -32.17 13.04
CA ALA A 121 -10.14 -33.39 12.26
C ALA A 121 -8.92 -34.33 12.29
N SER A 122 -7.70 -33.77 12.24
CA SER A 122 -6.44 -34.54 12.29
C SER A 122 -6.21 -35.26 13.62
N HIS A 123 -6.85 -34.84 14.73
CA HIS A 123 -6.79 -35.55 16.01
C HIS A 123 -7.66 -36.83 16.06
N LYS A 124 -8.55 -37.05 15.10
CA LYS A 124 -9.39 -38.27 15.02
C LYS A 124 -8.85 -39.37 14.10
N THR A 125 -7.81 -39.10 13.31
CA THR A 125 -7.25 -40.06 12.35
C THR A 125 -5.73 -39.99 12.35
N CYS A 126 -5.08 -40.66 13.30
CA CYS A 126 -3.67 -41.00 13.17
C CYS A 126 -3.45 -42.43 13.69
N THR A 127 -3.66 -43.40 12.79
CA THR A 127 -3.02 -44.72 12.86
C THR A 127 -1.52 -44.57 12.54
N PRO A 128 -0.64 -45.38 13.14
CA PRO A 128 0.80 -45.17 13.02
C PRO A 128 1.32 -45.69 11.67
N VAL A 129 1.94 -44.81 10.87
CA VAL A 129 2.83 -45.23 9.78
C VAL A 129 4.27 -45.07 10.25
N GLN A 130 5.03 -46.15 10.10
CA GLN A 130 6.42 -46.31 10.53
C GLN A 130 7.41 -45.53 9.64
N GLY A 131 8.51 -45.09 10.25
CA GLY A 131 9.70 -44.54 9.60
C GLY A 131 9.72 -43.01 9.68
N GLY A 132 10.62 -42.33 10.40
CA GLY A 132 11.82 -42.73 11.08
C GLY A 132 12.82 -41.59 10.93
N TYR A 133 12.83 -40.60 11.82
CA TYR A 133 14.00 -39.77 12.13
C TYR A 133 13.83 -39.06 13.50
N ARG A 134 14.85 -39.25 14.35
CA ARG A 134 15.24 -38.60 15.63
C ARG A 134 14.19 -38.39 16.74
N ARG A 135 14.18 -39.35 17.66
CA ARG A 135 13.48 -39.37 18.96
C ARG A 135 14.28 -38.61 20.02
N GLY A 136 13.65 -37.61 20.65
CA GLY A 136 14.18 -36.95 21.87
C GLY A 136 13.12 -36.21 22.70
N PHE A 137 12.08 -35.66 22.07
CA PHE A 137 11.16 -34.74 22.76
C PHE A 137 9.78 -35.34 23.13
N VAL A 138 9.33 -36.38 22.40
CA VAL A 138 7.98 -36.95 22.54
C VAL A 138 7.80 -37.78 23.82
N TYR A 139 8.88 -38.31 24.41
CA TYR A 139 8.79 -39.19 25.58
C TYR A 139 8.50 -38.45 26.90
N THR A 140 8.95 -37.20 27.02
CA THR A 140 8.81 -36.39 28.24
C THR A 140 7.40 -35.81 28.38
N LEU A 141 6.77 -35.43 27.27
CA LEU A 141 5.37 -34.97 27.22
C LEU A 141 4.39 -36.10 27.55
N ARG A 142 4.66 -37.32 27.03
CA ARG A 142 3.85 -38.52 27.26
C ARG A 142 3.82 -38.94 28.74
N ARG A 143 4.92 -38.80 29.48
CA ARG A 143 5.00 -39.12 30.93
C ARG A 143 4.28 -38.09 31.81
N ARG A 144 4.34 -36.80 31.46
CA ARG A 144 3.61 -35.74 32.19
C ARG A 144 2.10 -35.81 31.94
N LEU A 145 1.67 -36.12 30.71
CA LEU A 145 0.27 -36.34 30.37
C LEU A 145 -0.30 -37.59 31.05
N LYS A 146 0.46 -38.71 31.11
CA LYS A 146 0.03 -39.92 31.82
C LYS A 146 -0.13 -39.73 33.33
N ARG A 147 0.76 -38.95 33.98
CA ARG A 147 0.65 -38.61 35.41
C ARG A 147 -0.54 -37.71 35.72
N TRP A 148 -0.85 -36.80 34.80
CA TRP A 148 -1.99 -35.90 34.90
C TRP A 148 -3.32 -36.65 34.68
N LEU A 149 -3.35 -37.58 33.72
CA LEU A 149 -4.50 -38.46 33.42
C LEU A 149 -4.73 -39.56 34.47
N SER A 150 -3.70 -39.99 35.21
CA SER A 150 -3.86 -40.97 36.30
C SER A 150 -4.42 -40.39 37.60
N GLN A 151 -4.51 -39.06 37.71
CA GLN A 151 -5.02 -38.37 38.91
C GLN A 151 -6.51 -37.98 38.79
N HIS A 152 -7.16 -38.24 37.66
CA HIS A 152 -8.55 -37.86 37.41
C HIS A 152 -9.28 -38.96 36.60
N PRO A 153 -9.91 -39.95 37.26
CA PRO A 153 -10.58 -41.03 36.57
C PRO A 153 -12.00 -40.63 36.19
N TRP A 154 -12.30 -40.50 34.89
CA TRP A 154 -13.67 -40.70 34.40
C TRP A 154 -13.70 -41.52 33.12
N HIS A 155 -14.61 -42.48 33.17
CA HIS A 155 -14.87 -43.54 32.22
C HIS A 155 -15.40 -43.00 30.88
N CYS A 156 -14.80 -43.47 29.78
CA CYS A 156 -15.38 -43.33 28.45
C CYS A 156 -16.41 -44.44 28.22
N THR A 157 -17.66 -44.05 27.98
CA THR A 157 -18.60 -44.84 27.18
C THR A 157 -19.24 -43.92 26.15
N LEU A 158 -19.30 -44.44 24.92
CA LEU A 158 -19.71 -43.79 23.68
C LEU A 158 -21.05 -43.05 23.74
N GLY A 159 -21.10 -41.97 22.96
CA GLY A 159 -22.33 -41.43 22.38
C GLY A 159 -22.67 -40.05 22.92
N LEU A 160 -22.32 -39.00 22.16
CA LEU A 160 -23.22 -37.87 21.91
C LEU A 160 -22.65 -36.91 20.86
N ARG A 161 -23.60 -36.34 20.14
CA ARG A 161 -23.53 -35.53 18.93
C ARG A 161 -22.88 -34.18 19.20
N PHE A 162 -22.16 -33.65 18.23
CA PHE A 162 -21.75 -32.25 18.19
C PHE A 162 -22.44 -31.58 17.00
N GLU A 163 -23.35 -30.65 17.32
CA GLU A 163 -24.06 -29.79 16.38
C GLU A 163 -23.26 -28.51 16.14
N ILE A 164 -22.84 -28.31 14.90
CA ILE A 164 -22.48 -27.02 14.29
C ILE A 164 -23.75 -26.63 13.55
N LEU A 165 -24.32 -25.40 13.59
CA LEU A 165 -25.58 -25.21 12.86
C LEU A 165 -25.42 -25.20 11.35
N ILE A 166 -25.50 -26.42 10.90
CA ILE A 166 -26.49 -27.01 10.07
C ILE A 166 -27.50 -27.75 10.99
N GLN A 167 -28.82 -27.78 10.73
CA GLN A 167 -29.74 -28.67 11.44
C GLN A 167 -29.27 -30.14 11.38
N THR A 168 -29.29 -30.79 12.53
CA THR A 168 -29.55 -32.22 12.62
C THR A 168 -30.74 -32.46 13.54
N ASP A 169 -31.81 -33.08 13.04
CA ASP A 169 -32.86 -33.63 13.88
C ASP A 169 -32.30 -34.85 14.63
N ALA A 170 -32.10 -34.75 15.94
CA ALA A 170 -32.88 -35.59 16.85
C ALA A 170 -32.74 -35.07 18.27
N TRP A 171 -33.85 -35.05 18.99
CA TRP A 171 -34.17 -35.99 20.07
C TRP A 171 -35.53 -35.54 20.64
N ARG A 172 -36.58 -36.35 20.39
CA ARG A 172 -37.85 -36.24 21.12
C ARG A 172 -37.82 -37.27 22.26
N ALA A 173 -38.37 -36.82 23.38
CA ALA A 173 -38.85 -37.55 24.55
C ALA A 173 -37.82 -38.01 25.61
N GLY A 174 -38.06 -37.56 26.84
CA GLY A 174 -37.71 -38.34 28.05
C GLY A 174 -36.97 -37.61 29.16
N SER A 175 -37.72 -37.11 30.15
CA SER A 175 -37.42 -37.08 31.60
C SER A 175 -36.18 -36.35 32.17
N TRP A 176 -36.48 -35.25 32.86
CA TRP A 176 -36.08 -34.89 34.24
C TRP A 176 -34.59 -34.77 34.66
N LYS A 177 -34.28 -33.54 35.13
CA LYS A 177 -33.72 -33.12 36.45
C LYS A 177 -32.41 -32.30 36.41
N THR A 178 -32.61 -31.00 36.66
CA THR A 178 -31.77 -30.08 37.47
C THR A 178 -30.26 -30.09 37.29
N GLY A 179 -29.76 -28.98 36.74
CA GLY A 179 -28.56 -28.30 37.25
C GLY A 179 -27.21 -28.87 36.82
N LEU A 180 -26.70 -28.43 35.67
CA LEU A 180 -25.27 -28.22 35.40
C LEU A 180 -25.14 -27.37 34.14
N ARG A 181 -24.94 -26.06 34.34
CA ARG A 181 -24.60 -25.09 33.29
C ARG A 181 -23.21 -25.47 32.75
N PHE A 182 -23.08 -25.77 31.46
CA PHE A 182 -21.80 -26.08 30.81
C PHE A 182 -20.89 -24.85 30.76
N ALA A 183 -19.93 -24.78 31.69
CA ALA A 183 -18.87 -23.80 31.79
C ALA A 183 -17.68 -24.12 30.85
N PHE A 184 -17.90 -24.15 29.52
CA PHE A 184 -16.87 -24.62 28.55
C PHE A 184 -16.41 -23.59 27.51
N TYR A 185 -16.73 -22.30 27.68
CA TYR A 185 -16.19 -21.21 26.85
C TYR A 185 -14.68 -20.95 27.03
N PRO A 186 -14.08 -21.08 28.23
CA PRO A 186 -12.65 -20.82 28.41
C PRO A 186 -11.75 -21.84 27.68
N SER A 187 -12.22 -23.07 27.50
CA SER A 187 -11.42 -24.17 26.94
C SER A 187 -11.17 -24.03 25.43
N MET A 188 -12.13 -23.51 24.66
CA MET A 188 -11.93 -23.28 23.22
C MET A 188 -11.08 -22.04 22.96
N ALA A 189 -11.34 -20.95 23.69
CA ALA A 189 -10.49 -19.75 23.63
C ALA A 189 -9.05 -20.08 24.11
N SER A 190 -8.91 -20.85 25.19
CA SER A 190 -7.61 -21.31 25.70
C SER A 190 -6.93 -22.30 24.74
N ALA A 191 -7.67 -23.19 24.07
CA ALA A 191 -7.10 -24.09 23.06
C ALA A 191 -6.61 -23.32 21.83
N ALA A 192 -7.40 -22.36 21.33
CA ALA A 192 -7.01 -21.49 20.22
C ALA A 192 -5.80 -20.62 20.60
N HIS A 193 -5.81 -20.04 21.80
CA HIS A 193 -4.71 -19.24 22.33
C HIS A 193 -3.44 -20.09 22.58
N LYS A 194 -3.56 -21.31 23.11
CA LYS A 194 -2.41 -22.22 23.30
C LYS A 194 -1.84 -22.75 22.00
N LEU A 195 -2.68 -23.02 21.00
CA LEU A 195 -2.23 -23.39 19.66
C LEU A 195 -1.50 -22.23 18.98
N HIS A 196 -1.98 -21.00 19.19
CA HIS A 196 -1.31 -19.78 18.74
C HIS A 196 0.04 -19.58 19.44
N LEU A 197 0.10 -19.64 20.79
CA LEU A 197 1.35 -19.51 21.54
C LEU A 197 2.36 -20.60 21.19
N ASN A 198 1.91 -21.85 20.98
CA ASN A 198 2.79 -22.92 20.52
C ASN A 198 3.27 -22.73 19.07
N GLY A 199 2.43 -22.18 18.19
CA GLY A 199 2.83 -21.79 16.83
C GLY A 199 3.86 -20.67 16.85
N ALA A 200 3.62 -19.62 17.64
CA ALA A 200 4.54 -18.49 17.81
C ALA A 200 5.88 -18.94 18.41
N ALA A 201 5.85 -19.79 19.44
CA ALA A 201 7.06 -20.37 20.04
C ALA A 201 7.82 -21.35 19.13
N GLN A 202 7.22 -21.79 18.01
CA GLN A 202 7.82 -22.65 16.99
C GLN A 202 8.13 -21.90 15.69
N GLY A 203 8.05 -20.55 15.68
CA GLY A 203 8.42 -19.72 14.53
C GLY A 203 7.35 -19.60 13.44
N TRP A 204 6.06 -19.70 13.79
CA TRP A 204 4.92 -19.47 12.87
C TRP A 204 4.42 -18.01 12.90
N ASP A 205 5.28 -17.11 13.37
CA ASP A 205 5.05 -15.70 13.71
C ASP A 205 4.87 -14.76 12.51
N LYS A 206 5.12 -15.19 11.26
CA LYS A 206 5.13 -14.28 10.09
C LYS A 206 3.85 -14.23 9.24
N GLU A 207 2.83 -15.05 9.51
CA GLU A 207 1.55 -15.02 8.76
C GLU A 207 0.32 -14.64 9.61
N ALA A 208 0.49 -14.32 10.90
CA ALA A 208 -0.63 -14.21 11.85
C ALA A 208 -1.07 -12.79 12.23
N ASP A 209 -0.35 -11.73 11.82
CA ASP A 209 -0.69 -10.35 12.24
C ASP A 209 -1.93 -9.75 11.55
N ALA A 210 -2.60 -10.50 10.68
CA ALA A 210 -3.94 -10.16 10.19
C ALA A 210 -5.09 -10.78 11.03
N GLY A 211 -4.80 -11.44 12.15
CA GLY A 211 -5.77 -12.22 12.93
C GLY A 211 -6.02 -11.69 14.34
N LEU A 212 -6.60 -10.50 14.47
CA LEU A 212 -6.91 -9.91 15.77
C LEU A 212 -8.17 -10.58 16.39
N VAL A 213 -8.00 -11.54 17.30
CA VAL A 213 -9.06 -11.93 18.25
C VAL A 213 -8.91 -11.06 19.50
N ARG A 214 -9.68 -9.97 19.59
CA ARG A 214 -9.84 -9.22 20.86
C ARG A 214 -11.01 -9.82 21.64
N LEU A 215 -10.72 -10.61 22.65
CA LEU A 215 -11.69 -10.91 23.71
C LEU A 215 -11.50 -9.87 24.82
N TRP A 216 -12.47 -8.97 25.00
CA TRP A 216 -12.54 -8.13 26.19
C TRP A 216 -13.18 -8.94 27.31
N GLU A 217 -12.49 -9.12 28.43
CA GLU A 217 -13.14 -9.45 29.70
C GLU A 217 -12.89 -8.31 30.71
N LEU A 218 -14.01 -7.74 31.18
CA LEU A 218 -14.12 -6.89 32.35
C LEU A 218 -13.85 -7.74 33.60
N ILE A 219 -12.62 -7.71 34.12
CA ILE A 219 -12.39 -8.01 35.54
C ILE A 219 -11.33 -7.03 36.04
N GLY A 220 -11.77 -6.10 36.89
CA GLY A 220 -10.93 -5.04 37.42
C GLY A 220 -9.79 -5.57 38.28
N ILE A 221 -8.56 -5.36 37.83
CA ILE A 221 -7.37 -5.23 38.69
C ILE A 221 -6.56 -4.06 38.13
N SER A 222 -6.41 -3.01 38.94
CA SER A 222 -5.52 -1.88 38.63
C SER A 222 -4.07 -2.32 38.80
N VAL A 223 -3.25 -2.19 37.75
CA VAL A 223 -1.80 -2.37 37.84
C VAL A 223 -1.15 -1.01 38.05
N SER A 224 -1.44 -0.41 39.21
CA SER A 224 -0.76 0.78 39.70
C SER A 224 -0.26 0.49 41.12
N SER A 225 0.75 -0.37 41.23
CA SER A 225 1.74 -0.48 42.31
C SER A 225 2.34 -1.89 42.31
N GLY A 226 3.68 -1.97 42.23
CA GLY A 226 4.39 -3.23 42.50
C GLY A 226 5.42 -3.64 41.46
N SER A 227 6.47 -2.84 41.27
CA SER A 227 7.80 -3.32 40.89
C SER A 227 8.83 -2.20 41.03
N ALA A 228 9.10 -1.80 42.27
CA ALA A 228 10.38 -1.22 42.63
C ALA A 228 11.34 -2.39 42.94
N ASN A 229 12.32 -2.63 42.06
CA ASN A 229 13.66 -3.12 42.40
C ASN A 229 14.57 -3.11 41.15
N THR A 230 15.24 -1.97 40.98
CA THR A 230 16.66 -1.80 40.64
C THR A 230 17.35 -2.78 39.67
N ARG A 231 17.54 -2.32 38.43
CA ARG A 231 18.81 -2.37 37.67
C ARG A 231 18.90 -1.16 36.73
N PRO A 232 20.09 -0.60 36.49
CA PRO A 232 20.30 0.85 36.38
C PRO A 232 19.94 1.46 35.02
N ASP A 233 19.52 2.72 35.11
CA ASP A 233 19.10 3.65 34.08
C ASP A 233 20.08 3.80 32.90
N ILE A 234 19.67 3.43 31.68
CA ILE A 234 19.98 4.18 30.43
C ILE A 234 18.86 3.92 29.38
N ILE A 235 17.60 4.26 29.67
CA ILE A 235 16.60 4.58 28.62
C ILE A 235 15.84 5.83 29.07
N GLN A 236 16.59 6.90 29.31
CA GLN A 236 16.12 8.27 29.26
C GLN A 236 17.21 9.10 28.58
N SER A 237 17.41 8.87 27.28
CA SER A 237 17.78 10.00 26.43
C SER A 237 16.47 10.50 25.84
N ALA A 238 16.10 11.70 26.25
CA ALA A 238 14.81 12.33 26.05
C ALA A 238 14.29 12.20 24.61
N GLU A 239 13.01 11.88 24.47
CA GLU A 239 12.17 12.34 23.36
C GLU A 239 12.20 13.87 23.31
N LYS A 240 13.32 14.47 22.89
CA LYS A 240 13.30 15.84 22.40
C LYS A 240 12.67 15.76 21.02
N SER A 241 11.47 16.31 20.89
CA SER A 241 10.95 16.63 19.56
C SER A 241 12.03 17.41 18.82
N LEU A 242 12.42 16.92 17.64
CA LEU A 242 13.41 17.59 16.81
C LEU A 242 12.93 19.03 16.58
N VAL A 243 13.82 19.99 16.74
CA VAL A 243 13.46 21.41 16.61
C VAL A 243 13.59 21.82 15.14
N ARG A 244 12.79 22.81 14.73
CA ARG A 244 12.98 23.48 13.44
C ARG A 244 14.33 24.22 13.45
N LEU A 245 15.07 24.14 12.36
CA LEU A 245 16.42 24.70 12.28
C LEU A 245 16.47 25.87 11.27
N PRO A 246 17.27 26.92 11.51
CA PRO A 246 17.54 27.95 10.50
C PRO A 246 18.32 27.35 9.33
N ALA A 247 17.79 27.47 8.10
CA ALA A 247 18.32 26.72 6.96
C ALA A 247 19.72 27.20 6.55
N ALA A 248 19.93 28.51 6.37
CA ALA A 248 21.22 29.05 5.99
C ALA A 248 22.32 28.68 7.01
N GLU A 249 22.13 29.03 8.28
CA GLU A 249 23.09 28.77 9.37
C GLU A 249 23.40 27.27 9.50
N THR A 250 22.38 26.41 9.49
CA THR A 250 22.59 24.97 9.60
C THR A 250 23.43 24.45 8.44
N LEU A 251 23.13 24.85 7.20
CA LEU A 251 23.85 24.39 6.01
C LEU A 251 25.30 24.89 5.96
N GLU A 252 25.57 26.09 6.49
CA GLU A 252 26.92 26.65 6.59
C GLU A 252 27.81 25.92 7.60
N THR A 253 27.23 25.35 8.67
CA THR A 253 27.99 24.57 9.67
C THR A 253 28.41 23.17 9.18
N LEU A 254 27.79 22.68 8.12
CA LEU A 254 28.09 21.35 7.58
C LEU A 254 29.50 21.30 6.95
N PRO A 255 30.16 20.12 6.93
CA PRO A 255 31.41 19.97 6.19
C PRO A 255 31.26 20.46 4.74
N LYS A 256 32.30 21.08 4.18
CA LYS A 256 32.27 21.53 2.77
C LYS A 256 32.03 20.36 1.83
N LYS A 257 31.30 20.58 0.73
CA LYS A 257 31.07 19.58 -0.33
C LYS A 257 32.40 18.92 -0.73
N TYR A 258 32.36 17.61 -0.98
CA TYR A 258 33.52 16.85 -1.47
C TYR A 258 34.08 17.52 -2.75
N PRO A 259 35.40 17.81 -2.81
CA PRO A 259 35.96 18.67 -3.83
C PRO A 259 36.00 18.03 -5.22
N ASP A 260 36.13 16.71 -5.29
CA ASP A 260 36.34 16.00 -6.56
C ASP A 260 35.01 15.70 -7.27
N ASP A 261 35.04 15.76 -8.60
CA ASP A 261 33.92 15.28 -9.40
C ASP A 261 33.90 13.75 -9.46
N VAL A 262 33.04 13.17 -8.62
CA VAL A 262 32.79 11.73 -8.59
C VAL A 262 31.74 11.29 -9.62
N PHE A 263 30.97 12.21 -10.21
CA PHE A 263 29.89 11.87 -11.14
C PHE A 263 30.43 11.19 -12.40
N SER A 264 31.53 11.70 -12.95
CA SER A 264 32.25 11.08 -14.07
C SER A 264 32.63 9.62 -13.83
N SER A 265 32.92 9.23 -12.58
CA SER A 265 33.23 7.83 -12.26
C SER A 265 32.01 6.91 -12.33
N ILE A 266 30.85 7.40 -11.90
CA ILE A 266 29.58 6.68 -11.99
C ILE A 266 29.18 6.53 -13.46
N GLN A 267 29.32 7.60 -14.25
CA GLN A 267 29.02 7.57 -15.68
C GLN A 267 29.86 6.53 -16.42
N ARG A 268 31.16 6.42 -16.12
CA ARG A 268 32.02 5.36 -16.68
C ARG A 268 31.52 3.96 -16.32
N ALA A 269 31.09 3.73 -15.09
CA ALA A 269 30.56 2.44 -14.66
C ALA A 269 29.24 2.08 -15.35
N VAL A 270 28.33 3.06 -15.49
CA VAL A 270 27.03 2.89 -16.16
C VAL A 270 27.20 2.67 -17.66
N VAL A 271 27.92 3.56 -18.35
CA VAL A 271 28.13 3.48 -19.81
C VAL A 271 28.98 2.25 -20.17
N GLY A 272 29.92 1.87 -19.33
CA GLY A 272 30.75 0.68 -19.51
C GLY A 272 30.02 -0.65 -19.29
N GLY A 273 28.72 -0.63 -18.92
CA GLY A 273 27.94 -1.84 -18.66
C GLY A 273 28.43 -2.65 -17.46
N GLN A 274 29.14 -2.00 -16.53
CA GLN A 274 29.75 -2.64 -15.36
C GLN A 274 28.76 -2.81 -14.21
N VAL A 275 27.55 -2.30 -14.38
CA VAL A 275 26.49 -2.29 -13.36
C VAL A 275 25.21 -2.92 -13.91
N PRO A 276 24.41 -3.59 -13.08
CA PRO A 276 23.12 -4.12 -13.50
C PRO A 276 22.17 -3.01 -13.98
N THR A 277 21.23 -3.36 -14.86
CA THR A 277 20.12 -2.48 -15.26
C THR A 277 19.28 -2.12 -14.03
N LEU A 278 19.04 -0.83 -13.81
CA LEU A 278 18.23 -0.37 -12.69
C LEU A 278 16.74 -0.43 -13.06
N VAL A 279 15.95 -1.23 -12.35
CA VAL A 279 14.50 -1.28 -12.49
C VAL A 279 13.88 -0.49 -11.33
N ILE A 280 13.23 0.62 -11.65
CA ILE A 280 12.69 1.55 -10.66
C ILE A 280 11.19 1.33 -10.52
N LEU A 281 10.75 0.85 -9.37
CA LEU A 281 9.34 0.74 -9.04
C LEU A 281 8.90 2.05 -8.39
N ASP A 282 8.11 2.83 -9.12
CA ASP A 282 7.63 4.13 -8.67
C ASP A 282 6.24 3.99 -8.03
N ASP A 283 6.12 4.36 -6.76
CA ASP A 283 4.90 4.22 -5.96
C ASP A 283 3.81 5.25 -6.32
N ASP A 284 4.15 6.25 -7.14
CA ASP A 284 3.33 7.38 -7.60
C ASP A 284 3.93 7.96 -8.89
N PRO A 285 3.16 8.39 -9.91
CA PRO A 285 3.71 8.87 -11.20
C PRO A 285 4.67 10.06 -11.13
N THR A 286 4.80 10.71 -9.98
CA THR A 286 5.64 11.90 -9.81
C THR A 286 7.13 11.59 -9.66
N GLY A 287 7.56 10.33 -9.61
CA GLY A 287 8.93 9.99 -9.21
C GLY A 287 10.03 10.14 -10.25
N THR A 288 9.68 10.48 -11.47
CA THR A 288 10.61 10.73 -12.58
C THR A 288 11.26 12.12 -12.56
N GLN A 289 11.11 12.85 -11.45
CA GLN A 289 11.46 14.26 -11.23
C GLN A 289 12.87 14.69 -11.60
N THR A 290 13.86 13.81 -11.42
CA THR A 290 15.29 14.13 -11.60
C THR A 290 15.88 13.46 -12.83
N CYS A 291 15.05 12.82 -13.66
CA CYS A 291 15.48 12.00 -14.77
C CYS A 291 15.05 12.61 -16.10
N HIS A 292 15.83 12.31 -17.14
CA HIS A 292 15.49 12.52 -18.54
C HIS A 292 16.05 11.35 -19.34
N ASP A 293 15.60 11.21 -20.58
CA ASP A 293 16.05 10.15 -21.48
C ASP A 293 15.94 8.74 -20.87
N ILE A 294 14.82 8.48 -20.21
CA ILE A 294 14.51 7.19 -19.61
C ILE A 294 13.04 6.81 -19.87
N ASN A 295 12.77 5.51 -19.96
CA ASN A 295 11.42 5.01 -20.22
C ASN A 295 10.65 4.82 -18.90
N VAL A 296 9.34 5.05 -18.97
CA VAL A 296 8.35 4.71 -17.94
C VAL A 296 7.36 3.74 -18.55
N LEU A 297 7.22 2.58 -17.92
CA LEU A 297 6.27 1.56 -18.29
C LEU A 297 5.07 1.60 -17.34
N ALA A 298 3.88 1.66 -17.91
CA ALA A 298 2.61 1.47 -17.20
C ALA A 298 2.10 0.02 -17.29
N VAL A 299 2.88 -0.86 -17.92
CA VAL A 299 2.61 -2.29 -18.05
C VAL A 299 3.86 -3.08 -17.67
N TRP A 300 3.66 -4.24 -17.07
CA TRP A 300 4.73 -5.10 -16.56
C TRP A 300 4.55 -6.57 -16.96
N ASP A 301 3.89 -6.81 -18.10
CA ASP A 301 3.88 -8.15 -18.70
C ASP A 301 5.29 -8.54 -19.16
N THR A 302 5.62 -9.82 -19.04
CA THR A 302 6.98 -10.35 -19.29
C THR A 302 7.50 -10.02 -20.68
N ASP A 303 6.64 -9.96 -21.71
CA ASP A 303 7.07 -9.66 -23.07
C ASP A 303 7.40 -8.18 -23.26
N SER A 304 6.59 -7.27 -22.72
CA SER A 304 6.90 -5.83 -22.72
C SER A 304 8.21 -5.55 -21.97
N LEU A 305 8.39 -6.17 -20.80
CA LEU A 305 9.64 -6.03 -20.02
C LEU A 305 10.84 -6.63 -20.75
N ALA A 306 10.70 -7.80 -21.39
CA ALA A 306 11.80 -8.43 -22.12
C ALA A 306 12.25 -7.58 -23.33
N ARG A 307 11.30 -6.93 -24.01
CA ARG A 307 11.61 -5.95 -25.07
C ARG A 307 12.39 -4.77 -24.51
N GLU A 308 11.97 -4.23 -23.37
CA GLU A 308 12.66 -3.11 -22.73
C GLU A 308 14.10 -3.50 -22.33
N PHE A 309 14.31 -4.67 -21.70
CA PHE A 309 15.65 -5.18 -21.42
C PHE A 309 16.50 -5.39 -22.68
N SER A 310 15.90 -5.83 -23.78
CA SER A 310 16.60 -6.06 -25.06
C SER A 310 17.13 -4.75 -25.69
N CYS A 311 16.57 -3.59 -25.30
CA CYS A 311 17.09 -2.29 -25.70
C CYS A 311 18.35 -1.87 -24.92
N ASN A 312 18.88 -2.73 -24.04
CA ASN A 312 20.05 -2.47 -23.19
C ASN A 312 19.98 -1.15 -22.39
N PRO A 313 18.87 -0.85 -21.69
CA PRO A 313 18.76 0.38 -20.92
C PRO A 313 19.69 0.34 -19.69
N ALA A 314 20.24 1.49 -19.33
CA ALA A 314 20.87 1.68 -18.02
C ALA A 314 19.84 1.50 -16.88
N GLY A 315 18.60 1.90 -17.13
CA GLY A 315 17.46 1.61 -16.29
C GLY A 315 16.14 2.10 -16.89
N PHE A 316 15.03 1.72 -16.27
CA PHE A 316 13.68 2.15 -16.65
C PHE A 316 12.73 2.12 -15.44
N PHE A 317 11.71 2.96 -15.49
CA PHE A 317 10.67 3.02 -14.48
C PHE A 317 9.53 2.06 -14.80
N ILE A 318 8.94 1.47 -13.77
CA ILE A 318 7.62 0.84 -13.79
C ILE A 318 6.74 1.67 -12.86
N LEU A 319 5.69 2.25 -13.43
CA LEU A 319 4.69 3.00 -12.69
C LEU A 319 3.76 2.02 -11.97
N THR A 320 4.00 1.82 -10.68
CA THR A 320 3.19 0.90 -9.87
C THR A 320 1.94 1.58 -9.33
N ASN A 321 2.05 2.87 -8.99
CA ASN A 321 1.00 3.63 -8.29
C ASN A 321 0.50 2.90 -7.02
N SER A 322 1.39 2.13 -6.36
CA SER A 322 1.07 1.26 -5.22
C SER A 322 0.50 2.03 -4.03
N ARG A 323 0.81 3.33 -3.86
CA ARG A 323 0.22 4.15 -2.79
C ARG A 323 -1.29 4.31 -2.90
N ALA A 324 -1.86 4.12 -4.09
CA ALA A 324 -3.31 4.16 -4.30
C ALA A 324 -4.01 2.84 -3.90
N LEU A 325 -3.23 1.82 -3.51
CA LEU A 325 -3.72 0.49 -3.17
C LEU A 325 -3.66 0.24 -1.66
N PRO A 326 -4.54 -0.61 -1.10
CA PRO A 326 -4.37 -1.20 0.22
C PRO A 326 -3.04 -1.96 0.33
N SER A 327 -2.50 -2.07 1.55
CA SER A 327 -1.19 -2.71 1.81
C SER A 327 -1.06 -4.13 1.25
N ALA A 328 -2.09 -4.98 1.41
CA ALA A 328 -2.10 -6.34 0.86
C ALA A 328 -2.02 -6.35 -0.69
N ASP A 329 -2.78 -5.48 -1.35
CA ASP A 329 -2.82 -5.39 -2.81
C ASP A 329 -1.51 -4.81 -3.35
N ALA A 330 -0.92 -3.82 -2.65
CA ALA A 330 0.41 -3.30 -2.98
C ALA A 330 1.48 -4.38 -2.86
N ARG A 331 1.46 -5.20 -1.81
CA ARG A 331 2.38 -6.32 -1.64
C ARG A 331 2.26 -7.32 -2.80
N HIS A 332 1.04 -7.71 -3.15
CA HIS A 332 0.78 -8.61 -4.28
C HIS A 332 1.26 -8.03 -5.61
N LEU A 333 1.01 -6.74 -5.86
CA LEU A 333 1.48 -6.04 -7.06
C LEU A 333 3.01 -6.06 -7.18
N ILE A 334 3.73 -5.71 -6.10
CA ILE A 334 5.19 -5.71 -6.13
C ILE A 334 5.75 -7.12 -6.36
N ALA A 335 5.16 -8.14 -5.73
CA ALA A 335 5.58 -9.52 -5.94
C ALA A 335 5.37 -9.97 -7.39
N GLU A 336 4.22 -9.63 -8.00
CA GLU A 336 3.93 -9.89 -9.41
C GLU A 336 4.95 -9.21 -10.33
N ILE A 337 5.19 -7.91 -10.13
CA ILE A 337 6.16 -7.15 -10.92
C ILE A 337 7.55 -7.75 -10.80
N CYS A 338 8.00 -8.08 -9.59
CA CYS A 338 9.32 -8.68 -9.37
C CYS A 338 9.46 -10.04 -10.06
N ALA A 339 8.42 -10.88 -10.01
CA ALA A 339 8.41 -12.15 -10.72
C ALA A 339 8.52 -11.97 -12.25
N ASN A 340 7.76 -11.02 -12.81
CA ASN A 340 7.79 -10.73 -14.25
C ASN A 340 9.12 -10.10 -14.69
N VAL A 341 9.68 -9.18 -13.90
CA VAL A 341 10.99 -8.57 -14.14
C VAL A 341 12.08 -9.66 -14.14
N LYS A 342 12.05 -10.57 -13.15
CA LYS A 342 13.00 -11.69 -13.07
C LYS A 342 12.91 -12.60 -14.31
N ALA A 343 11.69 -12.93 -14.74
CA ALA A 343 11.47 -13.75 -15.93
C ALA A 343 11.93 -13.05 -17.21
N ALA A 344 11.63 -11.75 -17.36
CA ALA A 344 12.02 -10.94 -18.51
C ALA A 344 13.53 -10.73 -18.60
N ALA A 345 14.18 -10.43 -17.48
CA ALA A 345 15.63 -10.26 -17.40
C ALA A 345 16.37 -11.57 -17.74
N ALA A 346 15.87 -12.71 -17.26
CA ALA A 346 16.40 -14.03 -17.62
C ALA A 346 16.25 -14.32 -19.14
N LYS A 347 15.11 -13.95 -19.73
CA LYS A 347 14.87 -14.08 -21.19
C LYS A 347 15.81 -13.21 -22.03
N ALA A 348 16.21 -12.05 -21.50
CA ALA A 348 17.10 -11.10 -22.16
C ALA A 348 18.59 -11.27 -21.79
N ASP A 349 18.93 -12.25 -20.95
CA ASP A 349 20.27 -12.46 -20.37
C ASP A 349 20.85 -11.18 -19.73
N LYS A 350 20.06 -10.53 -18.87
CA LYS A 350 20.42 -9.30 -18.18
C LYS A 350 20.41 -9.45 -16.66
N LEU A 351 21.41 -8.84 -16.03
CA LEU A 351 21.39 -8.59 -14.59
C LEU A 351 20.61 -7.30 -14.31
N PHE A 352 19.91 -7.28 -13.18
CA PHE A 352 19.14 -6.11 -12.76
C PHE A 352 19.21 -5.88 -11.24
N GLU A 353 18.88 -4.66 -10.84
CA GLU A 353 18.65 -4.24 -9.46
C GLU A 353 17.29 -3.57 -9.34
N ILE A 354 16.66 -3.68 -8.16
CA ILE A 354 15.37 -3.03 -7.89
C ILE A 354 15.58 -1.83 -6.98
N VAL A 355 14.98 -0.71 -7.36
CA VAL A 355 14.81 0.46 -6.50
C VAL A 355 13.32 0.67 -6.25
N LEU A 356 12.94 0.73 -4.99
CA LEU A 356 11.63 1.20 -4.56
C LEU A 356 11.73 2.71 -4.43
N ARG A 357 11.29 3.43 -5.47
CA ARG A 357 11.23 4.88 -5.40
C ARG A 357 9.94 5.26 -4.69
N GLY A 358 10.10 5.98 -3.58
CA GLY A 358 9.00 6.40 -2.73
C GLY A 358 8.84 7.91 -2.66
N ASP A 359 7.80 8.34 -1.96
CA ASP A 359 7.65 9.74 -1.60
C ASP A 359 8.81 10.21 -0.72
N SER A 360 9.48 11.28 -1.14
CA SER A 360 10.55 11.93 -0.36
C SER A 360 10.09 12.38 1.03
N THR A 361 8.79 12.59 1.26
CA THR A 361 8.24 12.86 2.61
C THR A 361 7.84 11.61 3.38
N LEU A 362 8.45 10.46 3.08
CA LEU A 362 8.38 9.19 3.83
C LEU A 362 7.00 8.50 3.84
N ARG A 363 6.10 8.85 2.92
CA ARG A 363 4.84 8.14 2.74
C ARG A 363 5.03 6.96 1.78
N GLY A 364 4.30 5.88 2.03
CA GLY A 364 4.34 4.65 1.24
C GLY A 364 4.23 3.41 2.11
N HIS A 365 4.13 2.26 1.45
CA HIS A 365 4.00 0.96 2.11
C HIS A 365 5.37 0.50 2.61
N LEU A 366 5.50 0.43 3.93
CA LEU A 366 6.72 0.04 4.63
C LEU A 366 6.30 -0.67 5.92
N PRO A 367 6.68 -1.96 6.11
CA PRO A 367 7.71 -2.72 5.39
C PRO A 367 7.26 -3.47 4.12
N GLU A 368 6.01 -3.33 3.68
CA GLU A 368 5.40 -4.32 2.78
C GLU A 368 6.00 -4.36 1.38
N GLU A 369 6.37 -3.21 0.80
CA GLU A 369 7.04 -3.18 -0.51
C GLU A 369 8.42 -3.83 -0.45
N PRO A 370 9.35 -3.44 0.46
CA PRO A 370 10.63 -4.13 0.59
C PRO A 370 10.53 -5.63 0.79
N GLU A 371 9.63 -6.07 1.67
CA GLU A 371 9.46 -7.49 1.96
C GLU A 371 8.89 -8.29 0.78
N ALA A 372 8.03 -7.68 -0.04
CA ALA A 372 7.54 -8.32 -1.28
C ALA A 372 8.67 -8.53 -2.30
N VAL A 373 9.61 -7.58 -2.37
CA VAL A 373 10.82 -7.72 -3.22
C VAL A 373 11.71 -8.84 -2.68
N GLU A 374 11.93 -8.89 -1.36
CA GLU A 374 12.72 -9.96 -0.71
C GLU A 374 12.12 -11.34 -0.92
N GLU A 375 10.79 -11.46 -0.83
CA GLU A 375 10.06 -12.71 -1.08
C GLU A 375 10.26 -13.21 -2.53
N SER A 376 10.32 -12.27 -3.49
CA SER A 376 10.39 -12.59 -4.92
C SER A 376 11.83 -12.82 -5.43
N LEU A 377 12.78 -12.05 -4.92
CA LEU A 377 14.16 -11.97 -5.43
C LEU A 377 15.21 -12.50 -4.46
N GLY A 378 14.81 -12.91 -3.25
CA GLY A 378 15.69 -13.36 -2.18
C GLY A 378 16.13 -12.23 -1.26
N GLN A 379 16.83 -12.59 -0.18
CA GLN A 379 17.32 -11.64 0.81
C GLN A 379 18.46 -10.76 0.27
N PHE A 380 18.55 -9.56 0.84
CA PHE A 380 19.61 -8.57 0.58
C PHE A 380 20.50 -8.42 1.82
N ASP A 381 21.68 -7.83 1.65
CA ASP A 381 22.64 -7.56 2.72
C ASP A 381 22.22 -6.38 3.61
N GLY A 382 21.17 -5.65 3.23
CA GLY A 382 20.55 -4.56 3.97
C GLY A 382 19.68 -3.67 3.08
N TRP A 383 18.88 -2.82 3.72
CA TRP A 383 18.09 -1.79 3.05
C TRP A 383 18.82 -0.46 3.07
N VAL A 384 18.87 0.25 1.95
CA VAL A 384 19.40 1.61 1.87
C VAL A 384 18.21 2.56 1.85
N LEU A 385 18.13 3.43 2.86
CA LEU A 385 17.13 4.48 2.98
C LEU A 385 17.76 5.84 2.63
N ALA A 386 17.37 6.39 1.48
CA ALA A 386 17.91 7.63 0.94
C ALA A 386 16.81 8.55 0.40
N PRO A 387 16.01 9.21 1.26
CA PRO A 387 14.83 10.00 0.87
C PRO A 387 15.16 11.39 0.28
N PHE A 388 16.45 11.75 0.19
CA PHE A 388 16.91 13.06 -0.27
C PHE A 388 16.35 13.46 -1.65
N PHE A 389 15.90 14.72 -1.75
CA PHE A 389 15.38 15.32 -2.99
C PHE A 389 15.52 16.85 -2.96
N ALA A 390 16.56 17.37 -3.62
CA ALA A 390 16.96 18.78 -3.58
C ALA A 390 15.88 19.75 -4.08
N GLN A 391 15.26 19.47 -5.23
CA GLN A 391 14.26 20.33 -5.87
C GLN A 391 12.97 20.42 -5.04
N GLY A 392 12.71 19.40 -4.22
CA GLY A 392 11.66 19.44 -3.22
C GLY A 392 12.10 20.07 -1.89
N GLY A 393 13.36 20.42 -1.69
CA GLY A 393 13.88 20.87 -0.40
C GLY A 393 13.89 19.77 0.67
N ARG A 394 13.97 18.49 0.28
CA ARG A 394 14.03 17.35 1.22
C ARG A 394 15.48 17.01 1.51
N LEU A 395 15.90 17.21 2.75
CA LEU A 395 17.29 17.11 3.21
C LEU A 395 17.39 16.08 4.35
N THR A 396 18.50 15.34 4.42
CA THR A 396 18.78 14.44 5.56
C THR A 396 20.08 14.86 6.23
N ILE A 397 20.00 15.21 7.51
CA ILE A 397 21.10 15.71 8.33
C ILE A 397 21.05 14.95 9.67
N ASP A 398 22.18 14.38 10.08
CA ASP A 398 22.31 13.59 11.32
C ASP A 398 21.20 12.55 11.50
N ASP A 399 20.90 11.84 10.41
CA ASP A 399 19.84 10.84 10.25
C ASP A 399 18.41 11.38 10.43
N ALA A 400 18.23 12.68 10.64
CA ALA A 400 16.93 13.33 10.65
C ALA A 400 16.58 13.90 9.28
N HIS A 401 15.33 13.70 8.87
CA HIS A 401 14.82 14.17 7.58
C HIS A 401 14.02 15.47 7.73
N TYR A 402 14.28 16.43 6.86
CA TYR A 402 13.74 17.79 6.91
C TYR A 402 13.14 18.20 5.57
N LEU A 403 12.09 19.02 5.66
CA LEU A 403 11.56 19.80 4.55
C LEU A 403 11.98 21.26 4.73
N LYS A 404 12.69 21.81 3.74
CA LYS A 404 13.03 23.23 3.70
C LYS A 404 11.83 24.06 3.24
N GLU A 405 11.31 24.90 4.13
CA GLU A 405 10.24 25.87 3.86
C GLU A 405 10.80 27.28 4.07
N GLY A 406 11.08 27.99 2.98
CA GLY A 406 11.76 29.29 3.06
C GLY A 406 13.16 29.15 3.67
N ASP A 407 13.40 29.84 4.78
CA ASP A 407 14.66 29.79 5.53
C ASP A 407 14.62 28.85 6.75
N VAL A 408 13.65 27.93 6.81
CA VAL A 408 13.49 26.99 7.93
C VAL A 408 13.55 25.55 7.45
N LEU A 409 14.33 24.72 8.14
CA LEU A 409 14.30 23.27 8.02
C LEU A 409 13.29 22.71 9.02
N VAL A 410 12.15 22.26 8.52
CA VAL A 410 11.07 21.68 9.31
C VAL A 410 11.26 20.17 9.36
N PRO A 411 11.40 19.53 10.55
CA PRO A 411 11.40 18.08 10.65
C PRO A 411 10.14 17.51 9.97
N VAL A 412 10.29 16.49 9.11
CA VAL A 412 9.17 16.03 8.28
C VAL A 412 7.97 15.55 9.07
N SER A 413 8.16 15.06 10.30
CA SER A 413 7.08 14.69 11.22
C SER A 413 6.23 15.85 11.73
N GLN A 414 6.69 17.10 11.58
CA GLN A 414 5.94 18.32 11.90
C GLN A 414 5.23 18.94 10.69
N THR A 415 5.33 18.28 9.53
CA THR A 415 4.66 18.73 8.31
C THR A 415 3.28 18.08 8.19
N PRO A 416 2.36 18.65 7.38
CA PRO A 416 1.08 18.00 7.10
C PRO A 416 1.21 16.60 6.49
N PHE A 417 2.34 16.26 5.85
CA PHE A 417 2.58 14.95 5.24
C PHE A 417 2.64 13.82 6.28
N ALA A 418 3.09 14.12 7.50
CA ALA A 418 3.14 13.16 8.60
C ALA A 418 1.77 12.85 9.21
N GLN A 419 0.77 13.71 8.94
CA GLN A 419 -0.62 13.55 9.38
C GLN A 419 -1.49 12.84 8.33
N ASP A 420 -0.85 12.25 7.30
CA ASP A 420 -1.55 11.48 6.27
C ASP A 420 -2.37 10.34 6.90
N ALA A 421 -3.62 10.20 6.48
CA ALA A 421 -4.55 9.24 7.07
C ALA A 421 -4.17 7.77 6.81
N SER A 422 -3.43 7.51 5.73
CA SER A 422 -3.01 6.17 5.32
C SER A 422 -1.55 5.89 5.70
N PHE A 423 -0.68 6.88 5.53
CA PHE A 423 0.77 6.72 5.65
C PHE A 423 1.42 7.58 6.72
N GLY A 424 0.64 8.14 7.65
CA GLY A 424 1.14 8.99 8.72
C GLY A 424 2.22 8.35 9.59
N TYR A 425 3.01 9.20 10.23
CA TYR A 425 4.14 8.83 11.10
C TYR A 425 4.48 9.96 12.08
N LYS A 426 5.26 9.67 13.12
CA LYS A 426 5.60 10.62 14.20
C LYS A 426 7.07 11.02 14.24
N ASN A 427 7.94 10.22 13.64
CA ASN A 427 9.39 10.41 13.76
C ASN A 427 10.01 11.01 12.50
N SER A 428 10.89 12.00 12.67
CA SER A 428 11.74 12.54 11.59
C SER A 428 13.14 11.93 11.57
N ASN A 429 13.60 11.37 12.70
CA ASN A 429 14.82 10.57 12.70
C ASN A 429 14.52 9.25 11.97
N LEU A 430 15.28 8.98 10.90
CA LEU A 430 15.00 7.88 9.99
C LEU A 430 15.16 6.50 10.65
N ARG A 431 15.97 6.38 11.70
CA ARG A 431 16.07 5.13 12.48
C ARG A 431 14.79 4.89 13.27
N GLN A 432 14.32 5.91 13.99
CA GLN A 432 13.06 5.84 14.74
C GLN A 432 11.86 5.66 13.82
N TYR A 433 11.87 6.28 12.64
CA TYR A 433 10.85 6.10 11.60
C TYR A 433 10.78 4.63 11.13
N ILE A 434 11.93 3.98 10.87
CA ILE A 434 11.93 2.56 10.52
C ILE A 434 11.37 1.70 11.66
N VAL A 435 11.77 1.94 12.91
CA VAL A 435 11.23 1.20 14.07
C VAL A 435 9.73 1.42 14.22
N GLU A 436 9.24 2.65 13.99
CA GLU A 436 7.82 3.00 14.02
C GLU A 436 7.03 2.24 12.96
N LYS A 437 7.52 2.20 11.71
CA LYS A 437 6.78 1.61 10.58
C LYS A 437 6.93 0.09 10.51
N CYS A 438 8.09 -0.44 10.88
CA CYS A 438 8.42 -1.85 10.71
C CYS A 438 8.36 -2.67 12.02
N GLY A 439 8.13 -2.02 13.16
CA GLY A 439 8.04 -2.67 14.46
C GLY A 439 9.38 -3.19 14.98
N SER A 440 9.33 -4.16 15.91
CA SER A 440 10.48 -4.66 16.66
C SER A 440 11.45 -5.55 15.87
N ARG A 441 11.26 -5.70 14.54
CA ARG A 441 12.24 -6.35 13.65
C ARG A 441 13.58 -5.61 13.65
N PHE A 442 13.55 -4.30 13.85
CA PHE A 442 14.72 -3.42 13.81
C PHE A 442 14.97 -2.83 15.20
N ASP A 443 16.23 -2.90 15.64
CA ASP A 443 16.73 -2.37 16.90
C ASP A 443 17.89 -1.39 16.66
N GLN A 444 18.54 -0.90 17.72
CA GLN A 444 19.65 0.06 17.58
C GLN A 444 20.85 -0.49 16.82
N GLU A 445 21.08 -1.81 16.86
CA GLU A 445 22.18 -2.48 16.16
C GLU A 445 21.88 -2.69 14.67
N SER A 446 20.61 -2.56 14.28
CA SER A 446 20.14 -2.70 12.92
C SER A 446 20.52 -1.52 12.02
N PHE A 447 21.00 -0.39 12.56
CA PHE A 447 21.19 0.85 11.77
C PHE A 447 22.67 1.19 11.53
N LEU A 448 23.00 1.46 10.27
CA LEU A 448 24.27 2.02 9.84
C LEU A 448 24.05 3.41 9.21
N SER A 449 24.56 4.45 9.85
CA SER A 449 24.56 5.78 9.24
C SER A 449 25.76 5.99 8.33
N ILE A 450 25.48 6.50 7.12
CA ILE A 450 26.44 7.16 6.25
C ILE A 450 26.28 8.67 6.48
N SER A 451 27.15 9.24 7.30
CA SER A 451 27.07 10.64 7.70
C SER A 451 27.61 11.57 6.60
N LEU A 452 27.30 12.87 6.72
CA LEU A 452 27.89 13.89 5.85
C LEU A 452 29.42 13.95 6.00
N ASP A 453 30.00 13.62 7.15
CA ASP A 453 31.46 13.50 7.29
C ASP A 453 32.03 12.33 6.49
N ASN A 454 31.36 11.16 6.49
CA ASN A 454 31.78 10.02 5.67
C ASN A 454 31.81 10.39 4.19
N ILE A 455 30.79 11.10 3.72
CA ILE A 455 30.63 11.54 2.33
C ILE A 455 31.63 12.66 2.02
N ARG A 456 31.55 13.78 2.74
CA ARG A 456 32.20 15.04 2.35
C ARG A 456 33.67 15.13 2.72
N ARG A 457 34.11 14.45 3.78
CA ARG A 457 35.53 14.39 4.16
C ARG A 457 36.19 13.10 3.70
N GLY A 458 35.46 12.00 3.75
CA GLY A 458 35.99 10.67 3.43
C GLY A 458 35.89 10.26 1.95
N GLY A 459 34.93 10.81 1.20
CA GLY A 459 34.72 10.48 -0.20
C GLY A 459 34.22 9.04 -0.45
N PRO A 460 34.21 8.60 -1.72
CA PRO A 460 33.66 7.28 -2.10
C PRO A 460 34.30 6.10 -1.37
N MET A 461 35.62 6.14 -1.14
CA MET A 461 36.35 5.06 -0.45
C MET A 461 35.90 4.90 1.00
N ALA A 462 35.67 6.00 1.73
CA ALA A 462 35.20 5.94 3.11
C ALA A 462 33.76 5.42 3.19
N VAL A 463 32.90 5.81 2.24
CA VAL A 463 31.55 5.26 2.11
C VAL A 463 31.60 3.74 1.87
N ALA A 464 32.40 3.28 0.91
CA ALA A 464 32.55 1.85 0.61
C ALA A 464 33.03 1.06 1.84
N LYS A 465 34.08 1.56 2.51
CA LYS A 465 34.59 0.96 3.75
C LYS A 465 33.52 0.90 4.85
N ARG A 466 32.71 1.96 4.98
CA ARG A 466 31.63 2.01 5.98
C ARG A 466 30.55 0.98 5.67
N LEU A 467 30.10 0.89 4.42
CA LEU A 467 29.12 -0.12 3.98
C LEU A 467 29.61 -1.55 4.23
N LEU A 468 30.90 -1.81 3.99
CA LEU A 468 31.51 -3.13 4.19
C LEU A 468 31.78 -3.46 5.66
N SER A 469 31.79 -2.46 6.56
CA SER A 469 32.07 -2.65 8.00
C SER A 469 30.93 -3.32 8.77
N ALA A 470 29.69 -3.21 8.27
CA ALA A 470 28.54 -3.88 8.89
C ALA A 470 28.44 -5.33 8.38
N PRO A 471 28.11 -6.31 9.24
CA PRO A 471 27.84 -7.67 8.78
C PRO A 471 26.64 -7.66 7.83
N SER A 472 26.63 -8.59 6.87
CA SER A 472 25.45 -8.83 6.04
C SER A 472 24.29 -9.25 6.93
N SER A 473 23.16 -8.56 6.80
CA SER A 473 21.95 -8.91 7.52
C SER A 473 20.72 -8.38 6.77
N PRO A 474 19.65 -9.18 6.62
CA PRO A 474 18.38 -8.70 6.08
C PRO A 474 17.68 -7.69 7.03
N ASN A 475 18.23 -7.48 8.23
CA ASN A 475 17.76 -6.46 9.17
C ASN A 475 18.67 -5.22 9.20
N LEU A 476 19.75 -5.18 8.43
CA LEU A 476 20.58 -3.98 8.33
C LEU A 476 19.83 -2.89 7.56
N VAL A 477 19.78 -1.68 8.10
CA VAL A 477 19.29 -0.48 7.41
C VAL A 477 20.38 0.58 7.39
N VAL A 478 20.77 0.95 6.18
CA VAL A 478 21.74 2.00 5.89
C VAL A 478 21.00 3.32 5.70
N ILE A 479 21.24 4.30 6.58
CA ILE A 479 20.68 5.65 6.48
C ILE A 479 21.66 6.54 5.73
N VAL A 480 21.20 7.20 4.66
CA VAL A 480 22.05 8.08 3.84
C VAL A 480 21.71 9.54 4.09
N ASN A 481 22.70 10.29 4.58
CA ASN A 481 22.61 11.73 4.77
C ASN A 481 23.01 12.47 3.49
N ALA A 482 22.25 13.48 3.09
CA ALA A 482 22.54 14.29 1.92
C ALA A 482 21.77 15.60 1.99
N VAL A 483 22.41 16.69 1.55
CA VAL A 483 21.76 18.00 1.42
C VAL A 483 21.95 18.64 0.05
N VAL A 484 22.84 18.07 -0.79
CA VAL A 484 23.00 18.43 -2.21
C VAL A 484 23.21 17.17 -3.05
N ASP A 485 22.92 17.23 -4.36
CA ASP A 485 23.05 16.08 -5.28
C ASP A 485 24.47 15.48 -5.29
N ALA A 486 25.50 16.30 -5.11
CA ALA A 486 26.87 15.82 -5.03
C ALA A 486 27.14 14.90 -3.83
N ASP A 487 26.42 15.05 -2.71
CA ASP A 487 26.52 14.11 -1.59
C ASP A 487 26.01 12.72 -2.02
N MET A 488 24.93 12.70 -2.80
CA MET A 488 24.37 11.47 -3.35
C MET A 488 25.30 10.83 -4.38
N HIS A 489 25.97 11.63 -5.22
CA HIS A 489 26.98 11.11 -6.16
C HIS A 489 28.13 10.41 -5.41
N VAL A 490 28.65 11.01 -4.32
CA VAL A 490 29.71 10.39 -3.51
C VAL A 490 29.22 9.10 -2.87
N PHE A 491 28.00 9.09 -2.33
CA PHE A 491 27.40 7.88 -1.79
C PHE A 491 27.30 6.76 -2.84
N VAL A 492 26.74 7.06 -4.02
CA VAL A 492 26.58 6.09 -5.11
C VAL A 492 27.93 5.57 -5.60
N ALA A 493 28.95 6.43 -5.74
CA ALA A 493 30.28 5.99 -6.12
C ALA A 493 30.88 4.99 -5.09
N GLY A 494 30.68 5.24 -3.79
CA GLY A 494 31.10 4.31 -2.74
C GLY A 494 30.25 3.03 -2.68
N LEU A 495 28.94 3.15 -2.95
CA LEU A 495 28.03 2.00 -3.08
C LEU A 495 28.48 1.06 -4.20
N LEU A 496 28.76 1.59 -5.40
CA LEU A 496 29.24 0.79 -6.53
C LEU A 496 30.55 0.05 -6.19
N GLN A 497 31.46 0.69 -5.46
CA GLN A 497 32.68 0.04 -4.95
C GLN A 497 32.39 -1.08 -3.93
N ALA A 498 31.42 -0.89 -3.03
CA ALA A 498 31.00 -1.94 -2.09
C ALA A 498 30.33 -3.13 -2.81
N GLN A 499 29.55 -2.87 -3.87
CA GLN A 499 28.90 -3.90 -4.66
C GLN A 499 29.89 -4.76 -5.47
N GLN A 500 31.05 -4.21 -5.86
CA GLN A 500 32.15 -5.00 -6.44
C GLN A 500 32.69 -6.07 -5.47
N HIS A 501 32.43 -5.94 -4.16
CA HIS A 501 32.77 -6.93 -3.14
C HIS A 501 31.61 -7.92 -2.86
N GLY A 502 30.61 -7.98 -3.75
CA GLY A 502 29.50 -8.94 -3.68
C GLY A 502 28.30 -8.49 -2.84
N ARG A 503 28.30 -7.25 -2.33
CA ARG A 503 27.15 -6.71 -1.57
C ARG A 503 25.97 -6.40 -2.48
N ARG A 504 24.76 -6.75 -2.03
CA ARG A 504 23.47 -6.51 -2.67
C ARG A 504 22.58 -5.78 -1.68
N TYR A 505 22.14 -4.58 -2.02
CA TYR A 505 21.24 -3.77 -1.20
C TYR A 505 19.88 -3.63 -1.88
N LEU A 506 18.84 -3.47 -1.07
CA LEU A 506 17.52 -3.04 -1.53
C LEU A 506 17.33 -1.56 -1.21
N PHE A 507 16.83 -0.79 -2.16
CA PHE A 507 16.81 0.67 -2.05
C PHE A 507 15.39 1.18 -1.84
N LYS A 508 15.14 1.95 -0.76
CA LYS A 508 13.94 2.80 -0.59
C LYS A 508 14.38 4.25 -0.62
N THR A 509 14.03 4.96 -1.69
CA THR A 509 14.73 6.22 -2.02
C THR A 509 13.81 7.32 -2.52
N GLY A 510 14.28 8.56 -2.42
CA GLY A 510 13.78 9.72 -3.15
C GLY A 510 14.40 9.81 -4.55
N ALA A 511 14.06 10.87 -5.30
CA ALA A 511 14.41 10.97 -6.72
C ALA A 511 15.93 11.10 -6.99
N ALA A 512 16.68 11.75 -6.09
CA ALA A 512 18.10 12.04 -6.33
C ALA A 512 18.97 10.78 -6.40
N PHE A 513 18.63 9.72 -5.66
CA PHE A 513 19.36 8.45 -5.74
C PHE A 513 19.26 7.85 -7.14
N VAL A 514 18.07 7.87 -7.75
CA VAL A 514 17.82 7.26 -9.06
C VAL A 514 18.65 7.93 -10.15
N SER A 515 18.60 9.27 -10.26
CA SER A 515 19.39 10.02 -11.24
C SER A 515 20.90 9.82 -11.02
N SER A 516 21.34 9.80 -9.76
CA SER A 516 22.74 9.54 -9.40
C SER A 516 23.20 8.15 -9.82
N ARG A 517 22.43 7.09 -9.50
CA ARG A 517 22.75 5.68 -9.81
C ARG A 517 22.74 5.38 -11.31
N LEU A 518 21.96 6.14 -12.07
CA LEU A 518 21.89 6.08 -13.54
C LEU A 518 22.88 7.01 -14.24
N ALA A 519 23.64 7.83 -13.50
CA ALA A 519 24.50 8.89 -14.05
C ALA A 519 23.76 9.84 -15.00
N ILE A 520 22.52 10.20 -14.66
CA ILE A 520 21.73 11.20 -15.40
C ILE A 520 22.11 12.59 -14.89
N SER A 521 22.61 13.43 -15.80
CA SER A 521 22.99 14.81 -15.47
C SER A 521 21.75 15.70 -15.38
N PRO A 522 21.74 16.74 -14.52
CA PRO A 522 20.65 17.69 -14.51
C PRO A 522 20.64 18.51 -15.81
N ILE A 523 19.44 18.73 -16.36
CA ILE A 523 19.16 19.64 -17.46
C ILE A 523 18.19 20.73 -16.99
N PRO A 524 18.21 21.94 -17.58
CA PRO A 524 17.20 22.95 -17.30
C PRO A 524 15.79 22.47 -17.73
N PRO A 525 14.72 23.03 -17.16
CA PRO A 525 13.36 22.76 -17.64
C PRO A 525 13.22 23.04 -19.14
N LEU A 526 12.50 22.15 -19.83
CA LEU A 526 12.29 22.22 -21.28
C LEU A 526 11.13 23.14 -21.64
N THR A 527 11.32 23.91 -22.70
CA THR A 527 10.28 24.70 -23.36
C THR A 527 9.62 23.89 -24.48
N LEU A 528 8.48 24.34 -25.01
CA LEU A 528 7.89 23.72 -26.21
C LEU A 528 8.81 23.79 -27.45
N GLU A 529 9.68 24.81 -27.53
CA GLU A 529 10.64 24.94 -28.64
C GLU A 529 11.70 23.83 -28.57
N ASP A 530 12.18 23.49 -27.37
CA ASP A 530 13.08 22.35 -27.15
C ASP A 530 12.44 21.01 -27.55
N LEU A 531 11.10 20.94 -27.54
CA LEU A 531 10.32 19.78 -27.99
C LEU A 531 10.00 19.82 -29.50
N GLY A 532 10.46 20.83 -30.23
CA GLY A 532 10.18 21.01 -31.65
C GLY A 532 8.74 21.44 -31.96
N ILE A 533 8.04 22.06 -30.99
CA ILE A 533 6.65 22.51 -31.14
C ILE A 533 6.63 24.03 -31.34
N ASP A 534 6.31 24.45 -32.58
CA ASP A 534 6.22 25.85 -32.97
C ASP A 534 4.92 26.51 -32.47
N LYS A 535 5.00 27.36 -31.46
CA LYS A 535 3.84 28.06 -30.87
C LYS A 535 3.17 29.06 -31.82
N SER A 536 3.88 29.52 -32.86
CA SER A 536 3.44 30.55 -33.80
C SER A 536 2.66 30.00 -35.00
N ALA A 537 2.60 28.67 -35.14
CA ALA A 537 1.87 28.04 -36.22
C ALA A 537 0.37 28.37 -36.12
N ALA A 538 -0.18 28.95 -37.20
CA ALA A 538 -1.54 29.51 -37.28
C ALA A 538 -2.70 28.53 -37.02
N SER A 539 -2.43 27.23 -36.83
CA SER A 539 -3.43 26.17 -36.68
C SER A 539 -3.14 25.25 -35.48
N GLN A 540 -2.62 25.79 -34.37
CA GLN A 540 -2.44 24.99 -33.16
C GLN A 540 -3.67 25.02 -32.26
N SER A 541 -4.08 23.83 -31.82
CA SER A 541 -5.04 23.63 -30.74
C SER A 541 -4.59 24.29 -29.43
N GLY A 542 -5.51 24.52 -28.51
CA GLY A 542 -5.18 24.89 -27.13
C GLY A 542 -4.44 23.79 -26.36
N GLY A 543 -3.91 24.16 -25.20
CA GLY A 543 -3.40 23.26 -24.17
C GLY A 543 -4.49 22.82 -23.19
N LEU A 544 -4.30 21.66 -22.56
CA LEU A 544 -5.23 21.09 -21.60
C LEU A 544 -4.60 21.01 -20.21
N VAL A 545 -5.27 21.54 -19.19
CA VAL A 545 -4.89 21.41 -17.78
C VAL A 545 -5.97 20.61 -17.04
N LEU A 546 -5.58 19.55 -16.34
CA LEU A 546 -6.47 18.66 -15.59
C LEU A 546 -6.14 18.71 -14.09
N ALA A 547 -7.13 19.03 -13.25
CA ALA A 547 -6.95 19.05 -11.80
C ALA A 547 -8.13 18.41 -11.05
N GLY A 548 -7.89 17.21 -10.49
CA GLY A 548 -8.90 16.50 -9.67
C GLY A 548 -8.71 16.60 -8.16
N SER A 549 -7.56 17.10 -7.68
CA SER A 549 -7.23 17.06 -6.26
C SER A 549 -7.66 18.32 -5.50
N HIS A 550 -8.30 18.15 -4.34
CA HIS A 550 -8.62 19.22 -3.41
C HIS A 550 -7.57 19.30 -2.29
N VAL A 551 -6.41 19.90 -2.60
CA VAL A 551 -5.32 20.17 -1.64
C VAL A 551 -5.04 21.67 -1.65
N PRO A 552 -4.76 22.33 -0.50
CA PRO A 552 -4.59 23.78 -0.43
C PRO A 552 -3.63 24.36 -1.47
N LYS A 553 -2.47 23.72 -1.67
CA LYS A 553 -1.47 24.13 -2.66
C LYS A 553 -1.97 24.03 -4.11
N THR A 554 -2.69 22.95 -4.44
CA THR A 554 -3.35 22.83 -5.74
C THR A 554 -4.37 23.94 -5.94
N THR A 555 -5.17 24.28 -4.91
CA THR A 555 -6.12 25.41 -4.99
C THR A 555 -5.40 26.71 -5.26
N ALA A 556 -4.35 27.04 -4.49
CA ALA A 556 -3.60 28.29 -4.66
C ALA A 556 -3.00 28.42 -6.08
N GLN A 557 -2.39 27.35 -6.60
CA GLN A 557 -1.83 27.34 -7.95
C GLN A 557 -2.89 27.47 -9.05
N LEU A 558 -4.09 26.91 -8.85
CA LEU A 558 -5.20 27.05 -9.81
C LEU A 558 -5.80 28.46 -9.79
N GLU A 559 -5.99 29.06 -8.61
CA GLU A 559 -6.44 30.46 -8.52
C GLU A 559 -5.44 31.38 -9.20
N ARG A 560 -4.14 31.18 -8.96
CA ARG A 560 -3.10 31.99 -9.61
C ARG A 560 -3.10 31.85 -11.13
N LEU A 561 -3.30 30.65 -11.64
CA LEU A 561 -3.45 30.38 -13.07
C LEU A 561 -4.67 31.12 -13.66
N ARG A 562 -5.82 31.09 -12.97
CA ARG A 562 -7.05 31.76 -13.41
C ARG A 562 -6.90 33.28 -13.40
N GLU A 563 -6.30 33.84 -12.36
CA GLU A 563 -6.01 35.28 -12.24
C GLU A 563 -5.14 35.77 -13.40
N ARG A 564 -4.06 35.04 -13.70
CA ARG A 564 -3.08 35.51 -14.69
C ARG A 564 -3.53 35.30 -16.13
N ARG A 565 -4.19 34.17 -16.45
CA ARG A 565 -4.67 33.91 -17.81
C ARG A 565 -6.01 34.57 -18.12
N GLY A 566 -6.83 34.86 -17.12
CA GLY A 566 -8.13 35.52 -17.29
C GLY A 566 -8.98 34.87 -18.39
N ASN A 567 -9.46 35.68 -19.33
CA ASN A 567 -10.31 35.23 -20.44
C ASN A 567 -9.59 34.35 -21.48
N GLN A 568 -8.26 34.23 -21.43
CA GLN A 568 -7.50 33.36 -22.33
C GLN A 568 -7.53 31.89 -21.90
N LEU A 569 -8.04 31.61 -20.70
CA LEU A 569 -8.19 30.25 -20.17
C LEU A 569 -9.68 29.95 -20.01
N HIS A 570 -10.17 28.97 -20.77
CA HIS A 570 -11.53 28.48 -20.62
C HIS A 570 -11.61 27.50 -19.46
N VAL A 571 -12.58 27.67 -18.57
CA VAL A 571 -12.70 26.86 -17.35
C VAL A 571 -13.91 25.95 -17.45
N VAL A 572 -13.67 24.64 -17.44
CA VAL A 572 -14.70 23.60 -17.39
C VAL A 572 -14.69 23.00 -15.98
N GLU A 573 -15.66 23.39 -15.17
CA GLU A 573 -15.82 22.86 -13.81
C GLU A 573 -16.77 21.65 -13.81
N LEU A 574 -16.33 20.55 -13.20
CA LEU A 574 -17.13 19.36 -12.96
C LEU A 574 -17.68 19.35 -11.51
N PRO A 575 -19.00 19.53 -11.31
CA PRO A 575 -19.62 19.49 -9.99
C PRO A 575 -19.49 18.11 -9.33
N VAL A 576 -18.71 18.00 -8.25
CA VAL A 576 -18.48 16.73 -7.54
C VAL A 576 -19.79 16.15 -7.03
N THR A 577 -20.69 16.99 -6.51
CA THR A 577 -22.01 16.56 -5.99
C THR A 577 -22.83 15.83 -7.04
N GLN A 578 -22.81 16.30 -8.29
CA GLN A 578 -23.53 15.66 -9.40
C GLN A 578 -22.84 14.36 -9.84
N LEU A 579 -21.50 14.34 -9.87
CA LEU A 579 -20.70 13.15 -10.19
C LEU A 579 -20.88 12.01 -9.18
N VAL A 580 -21.06 12.34 -7.90
CA VAL A 580 -21.16 11.32 -6.84
C VAL A 580 -22.59 10.93 -6.50
N SER A 581 -23.58 11.69 -6.97
CA SER A 581 -25.00 11.49 -6.64
C SER A 581 -25.48 10.08 -6.96
N SER A 582 -26.30 9.52 -6.07
CA SER A 582 -26.91 8.20 -6.22
C SER A 582 -28.00 8.16 -7.29
N ALA A 583 -28.43 9.33 -7.77
CA ALA A 583 -29.66 9.53 -8.55
C ALA A 583 -29.51 9.30 -10.07
N GLY A 584 -28.31 9.00 -10.59
CA GLY A 584 -28.19 8.55 -11.97
C GLY A 584 -26.77 8.54 -12.50
N LYS A 585 -26.20 7.33 -12.70
CA LYS A 585 -24.96 7.12 -13.44
C LYS A 585 -25.02 7.77 -14.83
N GLU A 586 -26.18 7.70 -15.47
CA GLU A 586 -26.47 8.32 -16.77
C GLU A 586 -26.32 9.84 -16.76
N ALA A 587 -26.77 10.52 -15.69
CA ALA A 587 -26.63 11.97 -15.58
C ALA A 587 -25.17 12.41 -15.47
N ALA A 588 -24.37 11.67 -14.70
CA ALA A 588 -22.93 11.90 -14.59
C ALA A 588 -22.22 11.63 -15.94
N GLU A 589 -22.62 10.60 -16.68
CA GLU A 589 -22.08 10.30 -18.02
C GLU A 589 -22.43 11.40 -19.04
N VAL A 590 -23.66 11.90 -19.03
CA VAL A 590 -24.10 13.01 -19.90
C VAL A 590 -23.32 14.28 -19.58
N LEU A 591 -23.16 14.61 -18.30
CA LEU A 591 -22.37 15.76 -17.84
C LEU A 591 -20.92 15.67 -18.31
N VAL A 592 -20.27 14.53 -18.08
CA VAL A 592 -18.88 14.29 -18.49
C VAL A 592 -18.72 14.35 -20.01
N SER A 593 -19.66 13.79 -20.76
CA SER A 593 -19.66 13.83 -22.23
C SER A 593 -19.83 15.26 -22.76
N ALA A 594 -20.75 16.03 -22.18
CA ALA A 594 -20.95 17.44 -22.52
C ALA A 594 -19.68 18.27 -22.26
N ALA A 595 -19.05 18.10 -21.10
CA ALA A 595 -17.81 18.76 -20.74
C ALA A 595 -16.63 18.36 -21.66
N ALA A 596 -16.54 17.09 -22.07
CA ALA A 596 -15.53 16.64 -23.02
C ALA A 596 -15.73 17.26 -24.42
N ARG A 597 -16.97 17.40 -24.87
CA ARG A 597 -17.31 18.09 -26.13
C ARG A 597 -16.93 19.56 -26.07
N GLU A 598 -17.35 20.26 -25.01
CA GLU A 598 -17.03 21.67 -24.78
C GLU A 598 -15.50 21.90 -24.76
N ALA A 599 -14.77 21.06 -24.04
CA ALA A 599 -13.31 21.11 -24.02
C ALA A 599 -12.71 20.88 -25.42
N SER A 600 -13.23 19.91 -26.17
CA SER A 600 -12.74 19.61 -27.53
C SER A 600 -12.96 20.77 -28.50
N GLU A 601 -14.15 21.37 -28.49
CA GLU A 601 -14.50 22.53 -29.32
C GLU A 601 -13.61 23.73 -28.98
N THR A 602 -13.40 24.00 -27.69
CA THR A 602 -12.55 25.10 -27.22
C THR A 602 -11.08 24.90 -27.57
N LEU A 603 -10.56 23.68 -27.39
CA LEU A 603 -9.22 23.31 -27.81
C LEU A 603 -9.06 23.48 -29.33
N ALA A 604 -10.08 23.14 -30.13
CA ALA A 604 -10.03 23.29 -31.58
C ALA A 604 -10.02 24.77 -32.01
N ALA A 605 -10.62 25.65 -31.21
CA ALA A 605 -10.55 27.10 -31.38
C ALA A 605 -9.20 27.70 -30.96
N GLY A 606 -8.25 26.89 -30.49
CA GLY A 606 -6.90 27.34 -30.11
C GLY A 606 -6.78 27.86 -28.67
N GLN A 607 -7.87 27.85 -27.89
CA GLN A 607 -7.88 28.36 -26.52
C GLN A 607 -7.53 27.28 -25.50
N ASP A 608 -6.72 27.64 -24.50
CA ASP A 608 -6.35 26.72 -23.41
C ASP A 608 -7.55 26.40 -22.53
N VAL A 609 -7.67 25.15 -22.10
CA VAL A 609 -8.78 24.65 -21.28
C VAL A 609 -8.25 24.15 -19.94
N LEU A 610 -8.82 24.66 -18.85
CA LEU A 610 -8.67 24.13 -17.50
C LEU A 610 -9.92 23.30 -17.14
N VAL A 611 -9.74 22.00 -16.97
CA VAL A 611 -10.73 21.11 -16.37
C VAL A 611 -10.40 20.92 -14.90
N LEU A 612 -11.33 21.30 -14.03
CA LEU A 612 -11.23 21.04 -12.59
C LEU A 612 -12.51 20.45 -12.03
N THR A 613 -12.39 19.72 -10.92
CA THR A 613 -13.55 19.39 -10.11
C THR A 613 -13.90 20.50 -9.14
N SER A 614 -15.19 20.62 -8.80
CA SER A 614 -15.65 21.62 -7.85
C SER A 614 -14.87 21.61 -6.54
N ARG A 615 -14.59 22.81 -6.01
CA ARG A 615 -13.73 22.99 -4.85
C ARG A 615 -14.47 22.88 -3.51
N GLU A 616 -15.77 22.63 -3.50
CA GLU A 616 -16.48 22.29 -2.27
C GLU A 616 -16.06 20.89 -1.81
N LEU A 617 -15.54 20.79 -0.58
CA LEU A 617 -15.01 19.55 -0.04
C LEU A 617 -16.14 18.61 0.37
N VAL A 618 -16.55 17.73 -0.54
CA VAL A 618 -17.52 16.67 -0.26
C VAL A 618 -16.81 15.53 0.48
N LYS A 619 -16.90 15.52 1.81
CA LYS A 619 -16.42 14.40 2.64
C LYS A 619 -17.49 13.33 2.78
N GLY A 620 -17.09 12.08 2.64
CA GLY A 620 -17.90 10.96 3.07
C GLY A 620 -18.01 10.93 4.60
N THR A 621 -18.99 10.20 5.13
CA THR A 621 -19.18 10.01 6.58
C THR A 621 -18.06 9.17 7.21
N ASP A 622 -17.23 8.50 6.40
CA ASP A 622 -16.07 7.72 6.81
C ASP A 622 -14.96 7.72 5.74
N ALA A 623 -13.83 7.06 6.03
CA ALA A 623 -12.69 6.96 5.12
C ALA A 623 -13.03 6.19 3.83
N LEU A 624 -13.89 5.18 3.90
CA LEU A 624 -14.28 4.34 2.76
C LEU A 624 -15.18 5.10 1.77
N SER A 625 -16.14 5.85 2.27
CA SER A 625 -17.01 6.72 1.47
C SER A 625 -16.23 7.88 0.85
N SER A 626 -15.26 8.45 1.57
CA SER A 626 -14.34 9.46 1.03
C SER A 626 -13.45 8.90 -0.10
N LEU A 627 -12.96 7.67 0.04
CA LEU A 627 -12.24 6.97 -1.02
C LEU A 627 -13.14 6.67 -2.23
N GLY A 628 -14.39 6.27 -2.00
CA GLY A 628 -15.38 6.05 -3.05
C GLY A 628 -15.69 7.31 -3.85
N ILE A 629 -15.77 8.47 -3.19
CA ILE A 629 -15.91 9.78 -3.84
C ILE A 629 -14.69 10.09 -4.71
N ALA A 630 -13.47 9.95 -4.16
CA ALA A 630 -12.24 10.19 -4.90
C ALA A 630 -12.13 9.29 -6.14
N SER A 631 -12.54 8.02 -6.03
CA SER A 631 -12.56 7.06 -7.13
C SER A 631 -13.56 7.46 -8.24
N LYS A 632 -14.78 7.87 -7.87
CA LYS A 632 -15.77 8.37 -8.85
C LYS A 632 -15.28 9.63 -9.58
N VAL A 633 -14.67 10.56 -8.84
CA VAL A 633 -14.06 11.77 -9.41
C VAL A 633 -12.94 11.42 -10.40
N ALA A 634 -12.04 10.52 -10.02
CA ALA A 634 -10.97 10.08 -10.91
C ALA A 634 -11.52 9.42 -12.18
N GLN A 635 -12.54 8.55 -12.05
CA GLN A 635 -13.22 7.93 -13.20
C GLN A 635 -13.87 8.96 -14.13
N ALA A 636 -14.51 9.99 -13.58
CA ALA A 636 -15.12 11.06 -14.36
C ALA A 636 -14.07 11.86 -15.15
N LEU A 637 -12.93 12.21 -14.53
CA LEU A 637 -11.83 12.88 -15.21
C LEU A 637 -11.18 12.02 -16.28
N VAL A 638 -11.04 10.71 -16.04
CA VAL A 638 -10.57 9.75 -17.05
C VAL A 638 -11.52 9.70 -18.23
N ALA A 639 -12.83 9.57 -17.97
CA ALA A 639 -13.84 9.53 -19.01
C ALA A 639 -13.90 10.85 -19.80
N LEU A 640 -13.79 11.99 -19.14
CA LEU A 640 -13.72 13.30 -19.80
C LEU A 640 -12.48 13.37 -20.70
N THR A 641 -11.30 13.07 -20.16
CA THR A 641 -10.04 13.14 -20.90
C THR A 641 -10.03 12.15 -22.08
N GLY A 642 -10.60 10.96 -21.89
CA GLY A 642 -10.82 9.98 -22.96
C GLY A 642 -11.95 10.37 -23.92
N GLY A 643 -12.78 11.36 -23.60
CA GLY A 643 -13.79 11.93 -24.49
C GLY A 643 -13.26 13.05 -25.38
N ILE A 644 -12.11 13.65 -25.04
CA ILE A 644 -11.53 14.77 -25.80
C ILE A 644 -11.05 14.26 -27.16
N THR A 645 -11.63 14.78 -28.24
CA THR A 645 -11.32 14.36 -29.62
C THR A 645 -10.23 15.21 -30.25
N THR A 646 -10.19 16.51 -29.91
CA THR A 646 -9.16 17.43 -30.38
C THR A 646 -7.82 17.10 -29.74
N ARG A 647 -6.77 16.93 -30.54
CA ARG A 647 -5.39 16.73 -30.04
C ARG A 647 -4.92 18.02 -29.35
N PRO A 648 -4.67 18.03 -28.03
CA PRO A 648 -4.15 19.22 -27.35
C PRO A 648 -2.70 19.49 -27.75
N ARG A 649 -2.27 20.75 -27.61
CA ARG A 649 -0.86 21.14 -27.81
C ARG A 649 0.06 20.56 -26.74
N TYR A 650 -0.45 20.52 -25.51
CA TYR A 650 0.17 19.91 -24.35
C TYR A 650 -0.93 19.49 -23.37
N ILE A 651 -0.60 18.59 -22.45
CA ILE A 651 -1.48 18.17 -21.36
C ILE A 651 -0.73 18.32 -20.05
N ILE A 652 -1.28 19.05 -19.08
CA ILE A 652 -0.78 19.13 -17.71
C ILE A 652 -1.78 18.44 -16.80
N ALA A 653 -1.38 17.36 -16.14
CA ALA A 653 -2.19 16.71 -15.13
C ALA A 653 -1.63 17.02 -13.74
N LYS A 654 -2.48 17.50 -12.82
CA LYS A 654 -2.06 17.92 -11.49
C LYS A 654 -2.56 17.00 -10.38
N GLY A 655 -1.60 16.45 -9.64
CA GLY A 655 -1.80 15.50 -8.55
C GLY A 655 -1.44 14.07 -8.96
N GLY A 656 -0.96 13.27 -8.01
CA GLY A 656 -0.46 11.91 -8.27
C GLY A 656 -1.49 11.02 -8.96
N ILE A 657 -2.64 10.81 -8.33
CA ILE A 657 -3.72 9.97 -8.89
C ILE A 657 -4.23 10.50 -10.23
N THR A 658 -4.52 11.81 -10.32
CA THR A 658 -4.99 12.44 -11.57
C THR A 658 -4.00 12.23 -12.71
N SER A 659 -2.69 12.36 -12.44
CA SER A 659 -1.66 12.16 -13.46
C SER A 659 -1.56 10.69 -13.86
N SER A 660 -1.56 9.77 -12.89
CA SER A 660 -1.47 8.33 -13.15
C SER A 660 -2.63 7.87 -14.04
N ASP A 661 -3.85 8.23 -13.64
CA ASP A 661 -5.07 7.80 -14.30
C ASP A 661 -5.24 8.45 -15.67
N ALA A 662 -4.88 9.74 -15.82
CA ALA A 662 -4.89 10.40 -17.12
C ALA A 662 -3.90 9.74 -18.09
N ALA A 663 -2.65 9.49 -17.68
CA ALA A 663 -1.66 8.84 -18.54
C ALA A 663 -2.04 7.41 -18.92
N THR A 664 -2.40 6.59 -17.94
CA THR A 664 -2.55 5.13 -18.13
C THR A 664 -3.94 4.73 -18.60
N LYS A 665 -5.00 5.35 -18.08
CA LYS A 665 -6.39 4.96 -18.37
C LYS A 665 -7.01 5.82 -19.47
N ALA A 666 -6.83 7.14 -19.42
CA ALA A 666 -7.43 8.03 -20.41
C ALA A 666 -6.64 8.08 -21.72
N LEU A 667 -5.32 8.27 -21.62
CA LEU A 667 -4.44 8.35 -22.79
C LEU A 667 -3.92 6.99 -23.25
N GLY A 668 -4.11 5.94 -22.45
CA GLY A 668 -3.73 4.57 -22.80
C GLY A 668 -2.22 4.38 -22.98
N MET A 669 -1.39 5.21 -22.33
CA MET A 669 0.06 5.08 -22.40
C MET A 669 0.48 3.76 -21.75
N ARG A 670 1.09 2.86 -22.52
CA ARG A 670 1.73 1.64 -21.97
C ARG A 670 3.21 1.89 -21.71
N ARG A 671 3.84 2.68 -22.57
CA ARG A 671 5.23 3.14 -22.44
C ARG A 671 5.35 4.61 -22.83
N ALA A 672 5.95 5.40 -21.96
CA ALA A 672 6.29 6.80 -22.22
C ALA A 672 7.79 7.03 -22.04
N ARG A 673 8.31 8.10 -22.65
CA ARG A 673 9.68 8.59 -22.46
C ARG A 673 9.64 9.80 -21.55
N VAL A 674 10.45 9.82 -20.49
CA VAL A 674 10.73 11.04 -19.72
C VAL A 674 11.69 11.88 -20.54
N LEU A 675 11.26 13.07 -20.96
CA LEU A 675 12.11 13.99 -21.72
C LEU A 675 12.91 14.92 -20.81
N GLY A 676 12.42 15.13 -19.58
CA GLY A 676 13.01 16.04 -18.62
C GLY A 676 11.94 16.61 -17.71
N GLN A 677 11.96 17.91 -17.51
CA GLN A 677 11.07 18.61 -16.59
C GLN A 677 10.45 19.83 -17.28
N ALA A 678 9.18 20.14 -16.98
CA ALA A 678 8.55 21.40 -17.41
C ALA A 678 8.84 22.56 -16.43
N ALA A 679 9.15 22.22 -15.18
CA ALA A 679 9.66 23.12 -14.14
C ALA A 679 10.44 22.28 -13.11
N PRO A 680 11.27 22.87 -12.24
CA PRO A 680 12.03 22.10 -11.25
C PRO A 680 11.12 21.18 -10.40
N GLY A 681 11.37 19.88 -10.48
CA GLY A 681 10.59 18.83 -9.83
C GLY A 681 9.23 18.54 -10.47
N VAL A 682 8.99 18.94 -11.71
CA VAL A 682 7.75 18.71 -12.48
C VAL A 682 8.08 17.91 -13.76
N PRO A 683 7.95 16.56 -13.73
CA PRO A 683 8.31 15.72 -14.86
C PRO A 683 7.53 15.99 -16.15
N LEU A 684 8.21 15.78 -17.28
CA LEU A 684 7.65 15.87 -18.62
C LEU A 684 7.84 14.54 -19.36
N TRP A 685 6.73 13.95 -19.78
CA TRP A 685 6.69 12.70 -20.53
C TRP A 685 6.21 12.93 -21.96
N MET A 686 6.53 11.98 -22.84
CA MET A 686 5.95 11.88 -24.17
C MET A 686 5.77 10.42 -24.56
N CYS A 687 4.58 10.07 -25.07
CA CYS A 687 4.29 8.74 -25.57
C CYS A 687 4.17 8.77 -27.10
N HIS A 688 4.97 7.94 -27.77
CA HIS A 688 4.95 7.79 -29.23
C HIS A 688 4.29 6.49 -29.69
N GLU A 689 3.65 5.73 -28.79
CA GLU A 689 2.94 4.51 -29.17
C GLU A 689 1.65 4.84 -29.93
N GLU A 690 1.33 4.05 -30.96
CA GLU A 690 0.11 4.24 -31.76
C GLU A 690 -1.15 3.93 -30.98
N THR A 691 -1.05 3.09 -29.96
CA THR A 691 -2.15 2.77 -29.05
C THR A 691 -2.48 3.91 -28.09
N SER A 692 -1.62 4.92 -27.97
CA SER A 692 -1.85 6.04 -27.07
C SER A 692 -2.64 7.15 -27.76
N ARG A 693 -3.69 7.63 -27.09
CA ARG A 693 -4.42 8.81 -27.54
C ARG A 693 -3.53 10.04 -27.45
N HIS A 694 -3.71 10.94 -28.40
CA HIS A 694 -2.92 12.17 -28.49
C HIS A 694 -1.41 11.86 -28.53
N ARG A 695 -1.04 10.93 -29.43
CA ARG A 695 0.35 10.54 -29.69
C ARG A 695 1.27 11.76 -29.82
N ALA A 696 2.45 11.65 -29.22
CA ALA A 696 3.50 12.65 -29.21
C ALA A 696 3.07 14.03 -28.65
N VAL A 697 2.03 14.07 -27.81
CA VAL A 697 1.68 15.28 -27.06
C VAL A 697 2.53 15.35 -25.78
N PRO A 698 3.19 16.48 -25.48
CA PRO A 698 3.86 16.72 -24.21
C PRO A 698 2.89 16.51 -23.04
N TYR A 699 3.27 15.64 -22.12
CA TYR A 699 2.47 15.28 -20.95
C TYR A 699 3.22 15.64 -19.67
N VAL A 700 2.77 16.70 -19.00
CA VAL A 700 3.37 17.18 -17.76
C VAL A 700 2.70 16.50 -16.57
N VAL A 701 3.48 15.74 -15.81
CA VAL A 701 3.06 15.16 -14.53
C VAL A 701 3.34 16.20 -13.45
N PHE A 702 2.32 16.92 -13.00
CA PHE A 702 2.49 17.99 -12.02
C PHE A 702 2.24 17.46 -10.59
N PRO A 703 3.27 17.35 -9.73
CA PRO A 703 3.09 16.87 -8.36
C PRO A 703 2.22 17.80 -7.51
N GLY A 704 1.44 17.24 -6.59
CA GLY A 704 0.55 18.04 -5.74
C GLY A 704 1.25 19.01 -4.78
N ASN A 705 2.52 18.75 -4.43
CA ASN A 705 3.25 19.45 -3.38
C ASN A 705 4.52 20.21 -3.84
N VAL A 706 4.81 20.23 -5.14
CA VAL A 706 6.01 20.88 -5.72
C VAL A 706 5.65 22.19 -6.41
N GLY A 707 6.63 23.09 -6.55
CA GLY A 707 6.50 24.42 -7.16
C GLY A 707 6.08 25.52 -6.17
N SER A 708 6.22 26.77 -6.58
CA SER A 708 5.58 27.94 -5.96
C SER A 708 4.11 28.03 -6.39
N ASP A 709 3.37 29.00 -5.84
CA ASP A 709 1.98 29.26 -6.26
C ASP A 709 1.89 29.71 -7.73
N ASP A 710 2.96 30.31 -8.28
CA ASP A 710 3.03 30.74 -9.68
C ASP A 710 3.44 29.64 -10.67
N THR A 711 4.08 28.56 -10.23
CA THR A 711 4.73 27.59 -11.13
C THR A 711 3.78 27.00 -12.20
N LEU A 712 2.51 26.74 -11.86
CA LEU A 712 1.54 26.24 -12.84
C LEU A 712 1.21 27.31 -13.89
N ALA A 713 1.02 28.55 -13.46
CA ALA A 713 0.74 29.67 -14.35
C ALA A 713 1.95 29.95 -15.27
N ASP A 714 3.17 29.90 -14.74
CA ASP A 714 4.39 30.11 -15.51
C ASP A 714 4.56 29.09 -16.65
N ILE A 715 4.30 27.80 -16.38
CA ILE A 715 4.33 26.76 -17.42
C ILE A 715 3.25 27.03 -18.46
N VAL A 716 2.01 27.27 -18.03
CA VAL A 716 0.86 27.44 -18.94
C VAL A 716 1.01 28.69 -19.80
N GLU A 717 1.49 29.81 -19.25
CA GLU A 717 1.80 31.02 -20.04
C GLU A 717 2.94 30.81 -21.02
N SER A 718 4.05 30.22 -20.56
CA SER A 718 5.19 30.00 -21.44
C SER A 718 4.89 29.00 -22.56
N TRP A 719 3.86 28.16 -22.41
CA TRP A 719 3.46 27.14 -23.39
C TRP A 719 2.22 27.55 -24.21
N ALA A 720 1.60 28.69 -23.91
CA ALA A 720 0.47 29.22 -24.66
C ALA A 720 0.84 29.64 -26.09
N ALA A 721 -0.14 29.67 -26.99
CA ALA A 721 -0.01 30.36 -28.27
C ALA A 721 0.10 31.88 -28.07
N TYR A 722 0.76 32.56 -29.02
CA TYR A 722 0.81 34.01 -29.10
C TYR A 722 -0.49 34.62 -29.62
#